data_AF-A0A443R434-F1
#
_entry.id   AF-A0A443R434-F1
#
_cell.length_a   1.000
_cell.length_b   1.000
_cell.length_c   1.000
_cell.angle_alpha   90.00
_cell.angle_beta   90.00
_cell.angle_gamma   90.00
#
_symmetry.space_group_name_H-M   'P 1'
#
loop_
_entity.id
_entity.type
_entity.pdbx_description
1 polymer ?
#
loop_
_entity_poly.entity_id
_entity_poly.type
_entity_poly.pdbx_seq_one_letter_code
_entity_poly.pdbx_strand_id
1 'polypeptide(L)'
;MAHTWSLKYIRFVGYFLTKIMKSIYRSVQVDNSIILKPNSFYYPTTGDLSPTSVINNLAEECPVLYMLTHRSYADFLIFAYVCFYFNLPLPSIAAGIDFLSLNQVASLLRACGAFFIRRSFKNSNDLLYWHTFRAYVQTQLKGGERPLEFFVEGTRSRSGKFLYPKIGLLSIAMELYFTSQIPDLIIVPVSLSYDRTLEEELYAKELLPPKFHPSSGTKPKETTKHLFRGAQSILAQDYGSVYIRFGEPLSVKEICDNLNIRRQYSLEPRENTLNSPEHLDFVNQTAIKVIEEQKSLLVISPFTLFSLYVLSKTYLDSVLDENESRIFQLAETLSDLHSLSLLIDQNCLSHVVNKRSFEDEFIESLKIHNKLVTYNSEKSLDVMIGNPLVVCQMRHYSNQALQLMIEVALCCYTASYNEYCILQDLLSREFIFTQIGNHQSYENYVHCKNLLNEVTIDLLAIQVCYFVDCYEKIIDFLKTYSSPFLSVRELIKAIHNNTDVQLDVIQNAMQLFCDKGIVSRTENVVNLNNLLSYNEQIKTLYGKCSNFCSTRPEYILKPKLEKSKKQQTEGAKSGTKEKATKMGAFLDKPKLDKQTSMGTGNGLRYGVSSMQGWRLEMEDAHCAVVGLPHGLEQWSFFAVFDGHAGPRVSAHCAEHLLDCIVQAEHFRENSLAENGAINDIDVETVKKGIRDGFLKLDEKMKKLPEVESGEDKSGSTAVCALISPNYFFFANCGDSRAVLSRGGKAFFSTLDHKPINPTEKERIQRAGGSVMIQRVNGSLAVSRALGDYEYKQVEGKGPCEQLVSPEPEITVRKRDLETDEFLVLACDGIWDVMSNEDVCDYVRYQLTLQSDLEAICSSIIDTCLHKGSKDNMSVVLVVFEGAPKVSDEAQKKDNELNALLEKKVEGRHSLALLVLYLTLCAPDFMHEELVAKNDELSVSGIMQTLSYEDIEDLPPGGGLEGKRSVIEAAFFRLKPSKQNQWDGIE
;
A
#
# COMPACT_ATOMS: atom_id res chain seq x y z
N MET A 1 1.46 -18.78 -3.98
CA MET A 1 2.77 -18.40 -3.40
C MET A 1 3.93 -18.66 -4.36
N ALA A 2 3.97 -19.82 -5.02
CA ALA A 2 5.10 -20.29 -5.81
C ALA A 2 5.58 -19.37 -6.96
N HIS A 3 6.89 -19.41 -7.21
CA HIS A 3 7.52 -18.90 -8.43
C HIS A 3 7.21 -19.84 -9.62
N THR A 4 7.42 -19.35 -10.84
CA THR A 4 7.18 -20.09 -12.11
C THR A 4 8.45 -20.11 -12.95
N TRP A 5 9.58 -20.34 -12.29
CA TRP A 5 10.94 -20.19 -12.80
C TRP A 5 11.11 -20.56 -14.28
N SER A 6 11.71 -19.67 -15.06
CA SER A 6 11.96 -19.91 -16.47
C SER A 6 13.23 -19.21 -16.96
N LEU A 7 14.21 -20.01 -17.40
CA LEU A 7 15.47 -19.52 -17.98
C LEU A 7 15.26 -18.57 -19.17
N LYS A 8 14.19 -18.76 -19.96
CA LYS A 8 13.85 -17.87 -21.07
C LYS A 8 13.52 -16.46 -20.57
N TYR A 9 12.70 -16.35 -19.54
CA TYR A 9 12.33 -15.08 -18.95
C TYR A 9 13.51 -14.45 -18.22
N ILE A 10 14.31 -15.24 -17.49
CA ILE A 10 15.52 -14.76 -16.82
C ILE A 10 16.50 -14.14 -17.83
N ARG A 11 16.75 -14.80 -18.97
CA ARG A 11 17.62 -14.24 -20.03
C ARG A 11 17.05 -12.96 -20.64
N PHE A 12 15.74 -12.93 -20.88
CA PHE A 12 15.07 -11.73 -21.40
C PHE A 12 15.18 -10.55 -20.41
N VAL A 13 14.89 -10.79 -19.14
CA VAL A 13 15.00 -9.80 -18.06
C VAL A 13 16.44 -9.36 -17.89
N GLY A 14 17.40 -10.27 -17.88
CA GLY A 14 18.82 -9.95 -17.82
C GLY A 14 19.27 -9.03 -18.97
N TYR A 15 18.86 -9.32 -20.20
CA TYR A 15 19.14 -8.45 -21.36
C TYR A 15 18.50 -7.06 -21.20
N PHE A 16 17.23 -7.00 -20.82
CA PHE A 16 16.49 -5.75 -20.63
C PHE A 16 17.07 -4.91 -19.49
N LEU A 17 17.35 -5.53 -18.33
CA LEU A 17 18.03 -4.90 -17.20
C LEU A 17 19.39 -4.36 -17.60
N THR A 18 20.17 -5.09 -18.40
CA THR A 18 21.47 -4.59 -18.90
C THR A 18 21.31 -3.26 -19.64
N LYS A 19 20.27 -3.12 -20.47
CA LYS A 19 20.02 -1.89 -21.24
C LYS A 19 19.56 -0.74 -20.34
N ILE A 20 18.66 -1.02 -19.40
CA ILE A 20 18.17 -0.02 -18.44
C ILE A 20 19.30 0.43 -17.51
N MET A 21 20.02 -0.51 -16.90
CA MET A 21 21.07 -0.22 -15.94
C MET A 21 22.18 0.64 -16.55
N LYS A 22 22.58 0.36 -17.81
CA LYS A 22 23.54 1.20 -18.55
C LYS A 22 23.03 2.60 -18.89
N SER A 23 21.72 2.81 -18.86
CA SER A 23 21.12 4.12 -19.10
C SER A 23 20.94 4.92 -17.80
N ILE A 24 20.76 4.24 -16.66
CA ILE A 24 20.51 4.89 -15.35
C ILE A 24 21.83 5.13 -14.62
N TYR A 25 22.71 4.13 -14.60
CA TYR A 25 23.96 4.16 -13.84
C TYR A 25 25.15 4.17 -14.79
N ARG A 26 26.18 4.93 -14.42
CA ARG A 26 27.48 4.99 -15.10
C ARG A 26 28.20 3.65 -15.02
N SER A 27 28.13 2.98 -13.87
CA SER A 27 28.72 1.65 -13.67
C SER A 27 28.06 0.88 -12.53
N VAL A 28 28.14 -0.45 -12.58
CA VAL A 28 27.87 -1.36 -11.45
C VAL A 28 29.19 -2.03 -11.11
N GLN A 29 29.74 -1.70 -9.95
CA GLN A 29 31.06 -2.13 -9.51
C GLN A 29 30.89 -3.24 -8.47
N VAL A 30 31.43 -4.41 -8.78
CA VAL A 30 31.40 -5.56 -7.89
C VAL A 30 32.82 -5.85 -7.43
N ASP A 31 33.02 -5.94 -6.12
CA ASP A 31 34.33 -6.30 -5.58
C ASP A 31 34.65 -7.76 -5.94
N ASN A 32 35.88 -7.98 -6.43
CA ASN A 32 36.28 -9.26 -7.00
C ASN A 32 37.00 -10.16 -5.97
N SER A 33 36.98 -9.78 -4.69
CA SER A 33 37.51 -10.59 -3.60
C SER A 33 36.61 -10.53 -2.37
N ILE A 34 36.42 -11.67 -1.73
CA ILE A 34 35.85 -11.79 -0.39
C ILE A 34 37.00 -11.80 0.62
N ILE A 35 36.95 -10.90 1.60
CA ILE A 35 37.91 -10.88 2.70
C ILE A 35 37.48 -11.95 3.70
N LEU A 36 38.18 -13.08 3.72
CA LEU A 36 37.97 -14.15 4.70
C LEU A 36 38.85 -13.95 5.93
N LYS A 37 38.32 -14.21 7.13
CA LYS A 37 39.14 -14.20 8.35
C LYS A 37 40.09 -15.41 8.34
N PRO A 38 41.29 -15.32 8.95
CA PRO A 38 42.32 -16.36 8.88
C PRO A 38 41.90 -17.77 9.37
N ASN A 39 40.82 -17.86 10.15
CA ASN A 39 40.30 -19.10 10.73
C ASN A 39 38.93 -19.50 10.15
N SER A 40 38.51 -18.93 9.02
CA SER A 40 37.21 -19.25 8.41
C SER A 40 37.12 -20.75 8.10
N PHE A 41 36.04 -21.40 8.57
CA PHE A 41 35.85 -22.85 8.45
C PHE A 41 35.77 -23.31 6.99
N TYR A 42 35.37 -22.42 6.08
CA TYR A 42 35.16 -22.70 4.66
C TYR A 42 36.14 -21.92 3.76
N TYR A 43 37.41 -21.90 4.14
CA TYR A 43 38.46 -21.34 3.28
C TYR A 43 38.52 -22.11 1.95
N PRO A 44 38.53 -21.44 0.78
CA PRO A 44 38.52 -22.12 -0.51
C PRO A 44 39.78 -22.97 -0.66
N THR A 45 39.60 -24.23 -1.09
CA THR A 45 40.68 -25.19 -1.33
C THR A 45 41.69 -24.73 -2.39
N THR A 46 41.28 -23.82 -3.28
CA THR A 46 42.08 -23.28 -4.38
C THR A 46 42.84 -21.99 -4.05
N GLY A 47 42.56 -21.37 -2.88
CA GLY A 47 43.08 -20.04 -2.53
C GLY A 47 42.48 -18.88 -3.34
N ASP A 48 41.57 -19.15 -4.28
CA ASP A 48 40.83 -18.10 -5.00
C ASP A 48 39.70 -17.56 -4.12
N LEU A 49 39.87 -16.32 -3.68
CA LEU A 49 38.93 -15.58 -2.84
C LEU A 49 37.86 -14.82 -3.65
N SER A 50 37.75 -15.06 -4.96
CA SER A 50 36.66 -14.45 -5.76
C SER A 50 35.29 -14.89 -5.24
N PRO A 51 34.27 -14.01 -5.27
CA PRO A 51 32.90 -14.40 -4.90
C PRO A 51 32.41 -15.63 -5.68
N THR A 52 32.77 -15.74 -6.96
CA THR A 52 32.43 -16.88 -7.82
C THR A 52 33.03 -18.18 -7.33
N SER A 53 34.30 -18.21 -6.90
CA SER A 53 34.92 -19.41 -6.34
C SER A 53 34.29 -19.78 -4.99
N VAL A 54 34.28 -18.83 -4.05
CA VAL A 54 33.87 -19.09 -2.66
C VAL A 54 32.40 -19.49 -2.57
N ILE A 55 31.50 -18.73 -3.20
CA ILE A 55 30.05 -18.94 -3.06
C ILE A 55 29.58 -20.19 -3.82
N ASN A 56 30.14 -20.47 -5.02
CA ASN A 56 29.76 -21.68 -5.75
C ASN A 56 30.19 -22.95 -5.00
N ASN A 57 31.42 -22.99 -4.48
CA ASN A 57 31.90 -24.13 -3.69
C ASN A 57 31.02 -24.37 -2.45
N LEU A 58 30.63 -23.29 -1.76
CA LEU A 58 29.74 -23.37 -0.59
C LEU A 58 28.32 -23.85 -0.96
N ALA A 59 27.80 -23.38 -2.09
CA ALA A 59 26.46 -23.74 -2.56
C ALA A 59 26.33 -25.20 -3.03
N GLU A 60 27.44 -25.88 -3.34
CA GLU A 60 27.44 -27.31 -3.67
C GLU A 60 27.11 -28.19 -2.46
N GLU A 61 27.55 -27.79 -1.26
CA GLU A 61 27.44 -28.61 -0.05
C GLU A 61 26.32 -28.16 0.89
N CYS A 62 26.01 -26.86 0.91
CA CYS A 62 25.11 -26.26 1.88
C CYS A 62 24.13 -25.27 1.23
N PRO A 63 22.90 -25.15 1.76
CA PRO A 63 22.00 -24.08 1.37
C PRO A 63 22.58 -22.71 1.71
N VAL A 64 22.42 -21.76 0.78
CA VAL A 64 22.94 -20.39 0.89
C VAL A 64 21.80 -19.39 1.05
N LEU A 65 21.97 -18.43 1.96
CA LEU A 65 21.13 -17.24 2.11
C LEU A 65 21.89 -16.00 1.66
N TYR A 66 21.39 -15.30 0.65
CA TYR A 66 21.87 -13.95 0.36
C TYR A 66 21.10 -12.95 1.22
N MET A 67 21.81 -12.29 2.13
CA MET A 67 21.24 -11.26 3.00
C MET A 67 21.79 -9.90 2.61
N LEU A 68 20.95 -9.13 1.91
CA LEU A 68 21.30 -7.83 1.34
C LEU A 68 20.92 -6.68 2.27
N THR A 69 21.62 -5.56 2.13
CA THR A 69 21.13 -4.24 2.56
C THR A 69 19.98 -3.78 1.69
N HIS A 70 18.98 -3.08 2.26
CA HIS A 70 17.82 -2.62 1.49
C HIS A 70 17.76 -1.09 1.38
N ARG A 71 18.22 -0.54 0.25
CA ARG A 71 18.33 0.90 -0.04
C ARG A 71 17.39 1.37 -1.16
N SER A 72 17.21 0.58 -2.21
CA SER A 72 16.40 0.94 -3.39
C SER A 72 15.39 -0.16 -3.76
N TYR A 73 14.37 0.18 -4.55
CA TYR A 73 13.55 -0.84 -5.23
C TYR A 73 14.36 -1.65 -6.25
N ALA A 74 15.51 -1.14 -6.68
CA ALA A 74 16.35 -1.82 -7.65
C ALA A 74 17.21 -2.94 -7.04
N ASP A 75 17.39 -2.99 -5.71
CA ASP A 75 18.39 -3.86 -5.05
C ASP A 75 18.32 -5.33 -5.50
N PHE A 76 17.14 -5.95 -5.39
CA PHE A 76 16.96 -7.37 -5.74
C PHE A 76 17.12 -7.64 -7.24
N LEU A 77 16.78 -6.68 -8.11
CA LEU A 77 16.98 -6.81 -9.55
C LEU A 77 18.46 -6.69 -9.92
N ILE A 78 19.16 -5.73 -9.31
CA ILE A 78 20.58 -5.50 -9.52
C ILE A 78 21.37 -6.71 -9.02
N PHE A 79 21.04 -7.23 -7.85
CA PHE A 79 21.74 -8.38 -7.30
C PHE A 79 21.49 -9.67 -8.10
N ALA A 80 20.24 -9.94 -8.49
CA ALA A 80 19.95 -11.06 -9.38
C ALA A 80 20.70 -10.95 -10.73
N TYR A 81 20.86 -9.73 -11.25
CA TYR A 81 21.68 -9.47 -12.44
C TYR A 81 23.17 -9.75 -12.19
N VAL A 82 23.72 -9.36 -11.04
CA VAL A 82 25.10 -9.68 -10.64
C VAL A 82 25.28 -11.19 -10.55
N CYS A 83 24.37 -11.91 -9.90
CA CYS A 83 24.46 -13.37 -9.82
C CYS A 83 24.45 -14.00 -11.22
N PHE A 84 23.58 -13.53 -12.12
CA PHE A 84 23.56 -13.98 -13.51
C PHE A 84 24.88 -13.70 -14.24
N TYR A 85 25.43 -12.50 -14.08
CA TYR A 85 26.64 -12.05 -14.80
C TYR A 85 27.91 -12.76 -14.31
N PHE A 86 28.06 -12.93 -12.99
CA PHE A 86 29.24 -13.55 -12.36
C PHE A 86 29.12 -15.07 -12.21
N ASN A 87 28.08 -15.68 -12.79
CA ASN A 87 27.79 -17.11 -12.68
C ASN A 87 27.72 -17.58 -11.22
N LEU A 88 27.05 -16.80 -10.39
CA LEU A 88 26.66 -17.20 -9.03
C LEU A 88 25.28 -17.87 -9.07
N PRO A 89 24.94 -18.72 -8.09
CA PRO A 89 23.65 -19.38 -8.07
C PRO A 89 22.53 -18.35 -7.93
N LEU A 90 21.54 -18.41 -8.83
CA LEU A 90 20.47 -17.42 -8.87
C LEU A 90 19.49 -17.62 -7.70
N PRO A 91 19.13 -16.56 -6.95
CA PRO A 91 18.27 -16.72 -5.79
C PRO A 91 16.78 -16.85 -6.12
N SER A 92 16.06 -17.48 -5.19
CA SER A 92 14.62 -17.25 -5.03
C SER A 92 14.42 -15.99 -4.17
N ILE A 93 13.55 -15.08 -4.60
CA ILE A 93 13.42 -13.73 -4.00
C ILE A 93 12.16 -13.64 -3.15
N ALA A 94 12.28 -13.28 -1.87
CA ALA A 94 11.13 -13.00 -1.02
C ALA A 94 10.59 -11.58 -1.27
N ALA A 95 9.46 -11.45 -1.96
CA ALA A 95 8.86 -10.16 -2.33
C ALA A 95 7.59 -9.85 -1.51
N GLY A 96 7.36 -8.58 -1.18
CA GLY A 96 6.13 -8.16 -0.51
C GLY A 96 4.88 -8.35 -1.39
N ILE A 97 3.74 -8.72 -0.78
CA ILE A 97 2.48 -8.97 -1.51
C ILE A 97 2.00 -7.78 -2.36
N ASP A 98 2.43 -6.56 -2.04
CA ASP A 98 2.07 -5.32 -2.77
C ASP A 98 2.43 -5.40 -4.26
N PHE A 99 3.51 -6.09 -4.60
CA PHE A 99 3.94 -6.29 -5.98
C PHE A 99 2.96 -7.16 -6.78
N LEU A 100 2.06 -7.93 -6.13
CA LEU A 100 1.00 -8.66 -6.84
C LEU A 100 0.02 -7.74 -7.56
N SER A 101 -0.18 -6.53 -7.04
CA SER A 101 -1.03 -5.52 -7.70
C SER A 101 -0.46 -5.06 -9.05
N LEU A 102 0.83 -5.32 -9.31
CA LEU A 102 1.54 -4.99 -10.55
C LEU A 102 1.56 -6.18 -11.53
N ASN A 103 0.40 -6.78 -11.80
CA ASN A 103 0.14 -7.99 -12.62
C ASN A 103 1.27 -8.46 -13.57
N GLN A 104 1.64 -7.66 -14.59
CA GLN A 104 2.66 -8.05 -15.58
C GLN A 104 4.07 -8.15 -14.97
N VAL A 105 4.41 -7.20 -14.09
CA VAL A 105 5.66 -7.20 -13.32
C VAL A 105 5.66 -8.37 -12.34
N ALA A 106 4.53 -8.64 -11.66
CA ALA A 106 4.40 -9.77 -10.76
C ALA A 106 4.65 -11.12 -11.45
N SER A 107 4.08 -11.31 -12.65
CA SER A 107 4.29 -12.53 -13.46
C SER A 107 5.75 -12.68 -13.89
N LEU A 108 6.38 -11.58 -14.32
CA LEU A 108 7.80 -11.55 -14.68
C LEU A 108 8.69 -11.88 -13.48
N LEU A 109 8.41 -11.28 -12.32
CA LEU A 109 9.13 -11.54 -11.07
C LEU A 109 8.97 -13.02 -10.64
N ARG A 110 7.78 -13.62 -10.76
CA ARG A 110 7.59 -15.07 -10.51
C ARG A 110 8.41 -15.91 -11.47
N ALA A 111 8.46 -15.56 -12.75
CA ALA A 111 9.27 -16.28 -13.73
C ALA A 111 10.78 -16.14 -13.46
N CYS A 112 11.20 -15.12 -12.70
CA CYS A 112 12.57 -14.90 -12.25
C CYS A 112 12.84 -15.39 -10.82
N GLY A 113 11.92 -16.12 -10.18
CA GLY A 113 12.14 -16.74 -8.86
C GLY A 113 11.56 -16.00 -7.66
N ALA A 114 10.82 -14.92 -7.85
CA ALA A 114 10.17 -14.24 -6.75
C ALA A 114 8.93 -15.01 -6.24
N PHE A 115 8.78 -15.09 -4.92
CA PHE A 115 7.58 -15.53 -4.23
C PHE A 115 7.09 -14.44 -3.27
N PHE A 116 5.79 -14.42 -3.00
CA PHE A 116 5.16 -13.28 -2.31
C PHE A 116 4.75 -13.61 -0.87
N ILE A 117 5.09 -12.71 0.06
CA ILE A 117 4.82 -12.80 1.50
C ILE A 117 3.81 -11.73 1.95
N ARG A 118 2.84 -12.11 2.79
CA ARG A 118 1.92 -11.18 3.48
C ARG A 118 2.69 -10.32 4.50
N ARG A 119 2.25 -9.06 4.71
CA ARG A 119 2.95 -8.09 5.57
C ARG A 119 2.87 -8.37 7.08
N SER A 120 1.86 -9.12 7.54
CA SER A 120 1.72 -9.49 8.96
C SER A 120 1.26 -10.93 9.09
N PHE A 121 1.89 -11.63 10.03
CA PHE A 121 1.52 -12.98 10.49
C PHE A 121 0.79 -12.94 11.84
N LYS A 122 0.83 -11.79 12.55
CA LYS A 122 0.42 -11.69 13.97
C LYS A 122 -1.09 -11.57 14.19
N ASN A 123 -1.85 -11.13 13.19
CA ASN A 123 -3.30 -10.93 13.29
C ASN A 123 -4.10 -11.90 12.42
N SER A 124 -3.44 -12.88 11.82
CA SER A 124 -4.13 -13.91 11.04
C SER A 124 -4.22 -15.17 11.89
N ASN A 125 -5.43 -15.55 12.31
CA ASN A 125 -5.75 -16.93 12.75
C ASN A 125 -5.56 -17.97 11.60
N ASP A 126 -4.94 -17.58 10.49
CA ASP A 126 -4.63 -18.39 9.32
C ASP A 126 -3.33 -19.18 9.56
N LEU A 127 -3.41 -20.14 10.50
CA LEU A 127 -2.34 -21.09 10.79
C LEU A 127 -1.94 -21.87 9.53
N LEU A 128 -2.89 -22.15 8.64
CA LEU A 128 -2.65 -22.85 7.38
C LEU A 128 -1.68 -22.08 6.48
N TYR A 129 -1.90 -20.78 6.29
CA TYR A 129 -0.97 -19.94 5.52
C TYR A 129 0.42 -19.94 6.14
N TRP A 130 0.54 -19.77 7.46
CA TRP A 130 1.85 -19.79 8.15
C TRP A 130 2.59 -21.11 7.93
N HIS A 131 1.94 -22.25 8.19
CA HIS A 131 2.56 -23.55 8.01
C HIS A 131 2.90 -23.84 6.54
N THR A 132 2.04 -23.45 5.60
CA THR A 132 2.29 -23.60 4.15
C THR A 132 3.46 -22.73 3.70
N PHE A 133 3.51 -21.47 4.14
CA PHE A 133 4.58 -20.53 3.83
C PHE A 133 5.92 -21.02 4.38
N ARG A 134 5.95 -21.41 5.66
CA ARG A 134 7.12 -22.00 6.32
C ARG A 134 7.60 -23.24 5.56
N ALA A 135 6.71 -24.18 5.26
CA ALA A 135 7.05 -25.39 4.52
C ALA A 135 7.59 -25.07 3.11
N TYR A 136 7.01 -24.08 2.41
CA TYR A 136 7.48 -23.65 1.10
C TYR A 136 8.92 -23.11 1.16
N VAL A 137 9.21 -22.15 2.06
CA VAL A 137 10.56 -21.58 2.23
C VAL A 137 11.57 -22.67 2.57
N GLN A 138 11.21 -23.55 3.52
CA GLN A 138 12.05 -24.67 3.91
C GLN A 138 12.29 -25.66 2.77
N THR A 139 11.31 -25.89 1.90
CA THR A 139 11.45 -26.77 0.72
C THR A 139 12.38 -26.16 -0.32
N GLN A 140 12.45 -24.84 -0.46
CA GLN A 140 13.42 -24.20 -1.38
C GLN A 140 14.87 -24.37 -0.89
N LEU A 141 15.08 -24.33 0.42
CA LEU A 141 16.41 -24.49 1.02
C LEU A 141 16.82 -25.95 1.16
N LYS A 142 15.86 -26.85 1.42
CA LYS A 142 16.09 -28.30 1.45
C LYS A 142 16.43 -28.80 0.06
N GLY A 143 17.63 -29.36 -0.09
CA GLY A 143 18.13 -29.88 -1.36
C GLY A 143 19.16 -28.97 -2.03
N GLY A 144 19.43 -27.76 -1.49
CA GLY A 144 20.56 -26.92 -1.93
C GLY A 144 20.46 -26.36 -3.35
N GLU A 145 19.38 -26.64 -4.10
CA GLU A 145 19.31 -26.32 -5.53
C GLU A 145 19.35 -24.81 -5.82
N ARG A 146 18.90 -23.97 -4.88
CA ARG A 146 18.84 -22.51 -5.06
C ARG A 146 19.04 -21.74 -3.75
N PRO A 147 19.84 -20.67 -3.76
CA PRO A 147 19.87 -19.74 -2.64
C PRO A 147 18.53 -19.04 -2.42
N LEU A 148 18.32 -18.55 -1.20
CA LEU A 148 17.21 -17.66 -0.87
C LEU A 148 17.73 -16.25 -0.63
N GLU A 149 17.06 -15.27 -1.22
CA GLU A 149 17.36 -13.84 -1.05
C GLU A 149 16.26 -13.16 -0.22
N PHE A 150 16.67 -12.47 0.84
CA PHE A 150 15.81 -11.53 1.56
C PHE A 150 16.63 -10.47 2.30
N PHE A 151 15.93 -9.40 2.71
CA PHE A 151 16.52 -8.28 3.43
C PHE A 151 16.37 -8.47 4.94
N VAL A 152 17.48 -8.47 5.67
CA VAL A 152 17.50 -8.64 7.13
C VAL A 152 16.71 -7.53 7.86
N GLU A 153 16.74 -6.33 7.29
CA GLU A 153 16.05 -5.13 7.76
C GLU A 153 14.52 -5.21 7.58
N GLY A 154 14.03 -6.11 6.71
CA GLY A 154 12.61 -6.32 6.39
C GLY A 154 11.92 -5.20 5.60
N THR A 155 12.50 -3.99 5.54
CA THR A 155 12.03 -2.85 4.74
C THR A 155 13.21 -1.98 4.29
N ARG A 156 13.00 -1.12 3.29
CA ARG A 156 14.01 -0.15 2.84
C ARG A 156 14.24 0.92 3.89
N SER A 157 15.50 1.30 4.06
CA SER A 157 15.87 2.44 4.88
C SER A 157 15.63 3.76 4.13
N ARG A 158 14.67 4.56 4.61
CA ARG A 158 14.38 5.89 4.05
C ARG A 158 15.46 6.90 4.46
N SER A 159 15.97 6.78 5.67
CA SER A 159 16.94 7.73 6.24
C SER A 159 18.39 7.31 6.05
N GLY A 160 18.68 6.23 5.30
CA GLY A 160 20.05 5.78 5.00
C GLY A 160 20.74 4.99 6.13
N LYS A 161 20.12 4.88 7.31
CA LYS A 161 20.60 4.08 8.45
C LYS A 161 20.35 2.59 8.25
N PHE A 162 21.12 1.71 8.88
CA PHE A 162 20.72 0.31 9.08
C PHE A 162 19.52 0.21 10.04
N LEU A 163 18.53 -0.59 9.69
CA LEU A 163 17.36 -0.84 10.52
C LEU A 163 17.50 -2.12 11.36
N TYR A 164 16.84 -2.13 12.52
CA TYR A 164 16.81 -3.31 13.37
C TYR A 164 16.25 -4.54 12.63
N PRO A 165 16.88 -5.72 12.80
CA PRO A 165 16.54 -6.91 12.03
C PRO A 165 15.12 -7.41 12.28
N LYS A 166 14.49 -7.94 11.24
CA LYS A 166 13.23 -8.69 11.32
C LYS A 166 13.51 -10.19 11.17
N ILE A 167 13.62 -10.86 12.30
CA ILE A 167 14.12 -12.25 12.40
C ILE A 167 13.19 -13.35 11.83
N GLY A 168 11.98 -13.03 11.35
CA GLY A 168 10.98 -14.04 10.99
C GLY A 168 11.40 -15.02 9.90
N LEU A 169 11.89 -14.53 8.75
CA LEU A 169 12.37 -15.37 7.65
C LEU A 169 13.67 -16.11 8.02
N LEU A 170 14.57 -15.43 8.73
CA LEU A 170 15.83 -16.02 9.19
C LEU A 170 15.56 -17.17 10.16
N SER A 171 14.61 -17.01 11.08
CA SER A 171 14.17 -18.06 12.01
C SER A 171 13.65 -19.30 11.27
N ILE A 172 12.79 -19.11 10.24
CA ILE A 172 12.29 -20.22 9.39
C ILE A 172 13.43 -20.98 8.71
N ALA A 173 14.47 -20.27 8.24
CA ALA A 173 15.61 -20.85 7.56
C ALA A 173 16.54 -21.59 8.54
N MET A 174 16.94 -20.94 9.63
CA MET A 174 17.82 -21.51 10.66
C MET A 174 17.19 -22.71 11.37
N GLU A 175 15.86 -22.76 11.45
CA GLU A 175 15.16 -23.92 11.95
C GLU A 175 15.57 -25.23 11.26
N LEU A 176 15.87 -25.20 9.94
CA LEU A 176 16.33 -26.38 9.22
C LEU A 176 17.60 -26.96 9.82
N TYR A 177 18.51 -26.09 10.26
CA TYR A 177 19.74 -26.49 10.92
C TYR A 177 19.45 -27.05 12.33
N PHE A 178 18.66 -26.34 13.14
CA PHE A 178 18.33 -26.78 14.50
C PHE A 178 17.62 -28.12 14.56
N THR A 179 16.74 -28.36 13.59
CA THR A 179 16.01 -29.63 13.45
C THR A 179 16.79 -30.72 12.72
N SER A 180 18.09 -30.47 12.43
CA SER A 180 19.00 -31.37 11.73
C SER A 180 18.48 -31.87 10.37
N GLN A 181 17.74 -31.01 9.67
CA GLN A 181 17.25 -31.27 8.31
C GLN A 181 18.29 -30.90 7.25
N ILE A 182 19.28 -30.07 7.60
CA ILE A 182 20.44 -29.71 6.78
C ILE A 182 21.72 -29.78 7.63
N PRO A 183 22.90 -30.03 7.03
CA PRO A 183 24.16 -30.14 7.75
C PRO A 183 24.64 -28.79 8.31
N ASP A 184 24.44 -27.72 7.55
CA ASP A 184 24.75 -26.32 7.86
C ASP A 184 23.89 -25.40 7.00
N LEU A 185 23.84 -24.10 7.35
CA LEU A 185 23.22 -23.03 6.59
C LEU A 185 24.23 -21.89 6.45
N ILE A 186 24.53 -21.49 5.22
CA ILE A 186 25.52 -20.44 4.95
C ILE A 186 24.80 -19.13 4.67
N ILE A 187 25.12 -18.10 5.44
CA ILE A 187 24.63 -16.74 5.21
C ILE A 187 25.72 -15.93 4.52
N VAL A 188 25.42 -15.32 3.38
CA VAL A 188 26.32 -14.43 2.64
C VAL A 188 25.82 -13.00 2.83
N PRO A 189 26.47 -12.18 3.68
CA PRO A 189 26.19 -10.76 3.80
C PRO A 189 26.56 -10.04 2.49
N VAL A 190 25.67 -9.19 1.99
CA VAL A 190 25.93 -8.39 0.79
C VAL A 190 25.54 -6.94 1.06
N SER A 191 26.42 -6.01 0.73
CA SER A 191 26.19 -4.57 0.87
C SER A 191 26.07 -3.91 -0.50
N LEU A 192 25.02 -3.11 -0.68
CA LEU A 192 24.76 -2.28 -1.85
C LEU A 192 24.85 -0.81 -1.44
N SER A 193 25.78 -0.09 -2.05
CA SER A 193 25.99 1.34 -1.88
C SER A 193 25.77 2.06 -3.21
N TYR A 194 25.24 3.28 -3.15
CA TYR A 194 24.87 4.07 -4.33
C TYR A 194 25.55 5.43 -4.22
N ASP A 195 26.08 5.95 -5.33
CA ASP A 195 26.39 7.38 -5.40
C ASP A 195 25.09 8.17 -5.17
N ARG A 196 24.03 7.83 -5.91
CA ARG A 196 22.69 8.43 -5.73
C ARG A 196 21.58 7.39 -5.83
N THR A 197 20.75 7.32 -4.79
CA THR A 197 19.58 6.41 -4.75
C THR A 197 18.44 6.99 -5.60
N LEU A 198 17.74 6.15 -6.37
CA LEU A 198 16.64 6.60 -7.25
C LEU A 198 15.52 7.29 -6.48
N GLU A 199 15.25 6.83 -5.26
CA GLU A 199 14.14 7.23 -4.42
C GLU A 199 14.49 8.29 -3.36
N GLU A 200 15.70 8.87 -3.37
CA GLU A 200 16.16 9.81 -2.32
C GLU A 200 15.16 10.95 -2.02
N GLU A 201 14.54 11.52 -3.05
CA GLU A 201 13.61 12.65 -2.94
C GLU A 201 12.26 12.17 -2.40
N LEU A 202 11.82 10.98 -2.82
CA LEU A 202 10.61 10.35 -2.31
C LEU A 202 10.77 10.02 -0.82
N TYR A 203 11.92 9.48 -0.42
CA TYR A 203 12.20 9.18 0.98
C TYR A 203 12.16 10.43 1.86
N ALA A 204 12.75 11.53 1.42
CA ALA A 204 12.68 12.78 2.15
C ALA A 204 11.23 13.30 2.28
N LYS A 205 10.42 13.21 1.22
CA LYS A 205 8.99 13.55 1.26
C LYS A 205 8.17 12.67 2.20
N GLU A 206 8.51 11.39 2.31
CA GLU A 206 7.85 10.44 3.23
C GLU A 206 8.18 10.73 4.71
N LEU A 207 9.40 11.20 5.00
CA LEU A 207 9.92 11.40 6.36
C LEU A 207 9.62 12.78 6.98
N LEU A 208 9.43 13.81 6.15
CA LEU A 208 9.15 15.16 6.62
C LEU A 208 7.76 15.28 7.27
N PRO A 209 7.60 16.11 8.32
CA PRO A 209 6.29 16.46 8.89
C PRO A 209 5.30 17.00 7.85
N PRO A 210 3.97 16.80 8.02
CA PRO A 210 2.96 17.21 7.04
C PRO A 210 2.95 18.71 6.75
N LYS A 211 3.36 19.54 7.72
CA LYS A 211 3.49 21.00 7.54
C LYS A 211 4.53 21.39 6.49
N PHE A 212 5.50 20.52 6.20
CA PHE A 212 6.54 20.76 5.20
C PHE A 212 6.26 20.06 3.86
N HIS A 213 5.47 18.99 3.83
CA HIS A 213 5.12 18.32 2.58
C HIS A 213 3.79 17.52 2.67
N PRO A 214 2.86 17.66 1.71
CA PRO A 214 1.53 17.03 1.77
C PRO A 214 1.54 15.50 1.62
N SER A 215 2.62 14.93 1.07
CA SER A 215 2.79 13.47 0.96
C SER A 215 3.44 12.81 2.19
N SER A 216 3.66 13.59 3.26
CA SER A 216 4.22 13.11 4.54
C SER A 216 3.51 11.85 5.06
N GLY A 217 4.28 10.87 5.52
CA GLY A 217 3.74 9.64 6.11
C GLY A 217 2.94 8.74 5.14
N THR A 218 2.83 9.11 3.87
CA THR A 218 2.13 8.33 2.85
C THR A 218 3.13 7.61 1.95
N LYS A 219 3.04 6.28 1.90
CA LYS A 219 3.73 5.50 0.88
C LYS A 219 2.88 5.57 -0.40
N PRO A 220 3.38 6.11 -1.53
CA PRO A 220 2.60 6.15 -2.77
C PRO A 220 2.19 4.73 -3.16
N LYS A 221 0.94 4.53 -3.55
CA LYS A 221 0.52 3.27 -4.19
C LYS A 221 1.16 3.24 -5.57
N GLU A 222 2.13 2.36 -5.76
CA GLU A 222 2.82 2.23 -7.04
C GLU A 222 1.87 1.61 -8.05
N THR A 223 1.59 2.37 -9.11
CA THR A 223 0.89 1.85 -10.28
C THR A 223 1.89 1.72 -11.41
N THR A 224 1.67 0.77 -12.31
CA THR A 224 2.44 0.64 -13.56
C THR A 224 2.49 1.97 -14.32
N LYS A 225 1.43 2.78 -14.26
CA LYS A 225 1.36 4.11 -14.89
C LYS A 225 2.37 5.12 -14.30
N HIS A 226 2.60 5.10 -12.99
CA HIS A 226 3.63 5.94 -12.34
C HIS A 226 5.04 5.44 -12.65
N LEU A 227 5.26 4.12 -12.71
CA LEU A 227 6.54 3.51 -13.08
C LEU A 227 6.99 3.90 -14.51
N PHE A 228 6.07 3.85 -15.48
CA PHE A 228 6.39 4.17 -16.89
C PHE A 228 6.44 5.68 -17.20
N ARG A 229 5.65 6.52 -16.52
CA ARG A 229 5.72 7.98 -16.67
C ARG A 229 6.98 8.58 -16.02
N GLY A 230 7.44 8.01 -14.90
CA GLY A 230 8.68 8.41 -14.24
C GLY A 230 9.94 7.96 -14.98
N ALA A 231 9.85 6.88 -15.77
CA ALA A 231 11.00 6.28 -16.45
C ALA A 231 11.76 7.27 -17.35
N GLN A 232 11.08 8.16 -18.09
CA GLN A 232 11.77 9.14 -18.94
C GLN A 232 12.58 10.16 -18.13
N SER A 233 12.04 10.62 -16.99
CA SER A 233 12.73 11.57 -16.10
C SER A 233 13.89 10.92 -15.34
N ILE A 234 13.74 9.63 -14.99
CA ILE A 234 14.80 8.83 -14.37
C ILE A 234 15.93 8.57 -15.40
N LEU A 235 15.59 8.13 -16.61
CA LEU A 235 16.59 7.82 -17.66
C LEU A 235 17.36 9.06 -18.15
N ALA A 236 16.85 10.27 -17.89
CA ALA A 236 17.50 11.54 -18.25
C ALA A 236 18.45 12.08 -17.16
N GLN A 237 18.49 11.46 -15.98
CA GLN A 237 19.31 11.90 -14.86
C GLN A 237 20.54 11.02 -14.67
N ASP A 238 21.58 11.61 -14.09
CA ASP A 238 22.78 10.89 -13.69
C ASP A 238 22.66 10.45 -12.24
N TYR A 239 22.71 9.13 -12.01
CA TYR A 239 22.67 8.53 -10.69
C TYR A 239 24.03 7.97 -10.23
N GLY A 240 25.09 8.23 -10.99
CA GLY A 240 26.42 7.74 -10.67
C GLY A 240 26.53 6.22 -10.79
N SER A 241 27.21 5.59 -9.85
CA SER A 241 27.51 4.16 -9.83
C SER A 241 26.86 3.45 -8.65
N VAL A 242 26.72 2.13 -8.81
CA VAL A 242 26.31 1.20 -7.74
C VAL A 242 27.52 0.36 -7.36
N TYR A 243 27.77 0.21 -6.07
CA TYR A 243 28.87 -0.59 -5.52
C TYR A 243 28.31 -1.77 -4.74
N ILE A 244 28.82 -2.96 -5.03
CA ILE A 244 28.33 -4.22 -4.46
C ILE A 244 29.53 -4.97 -3.89
N ARG A 245 29.48 -5.24 -2.58
CA ARG A 245 30.53 -5.97 -1.87
C ARG A 245 29.95 -7.19 -1.17
N PHE A 246 30.69 -8.30 -1.25
CA PHE A 246 30.36 -9.55 -0.59
C PHE A 246 31.15 -9.68 0.71
N GLY A 247 30.45 -9.99 1.79
CA GLY A 247 31.04 -10.25 3.09
C GLY A 247 31.55 -11.66 3.24
N GLU A 248 32.22 -11.91 4.36
CA GLU A 248 32.59 -13.25 4.78
C GLU A 248 31.33 -14.12 4.92
N PRO A 249 31.24 -15.28 4.24
CA PRO A 249 30.17 -16.23 4.44
C PRO A 249 30.15 -16.74 5.89
N LEU A 250 28.99 -16.61 6.54
CA LEU A 250 28.78 -16.97 7.93
C LEU A 250 28.12 -18.36 8.02
N SER A 251 28.81 -19.29 8.66
CA SER A 251 28.28 -20.62 8.99
C SER A 251 27.39 -20.55 10.21
N VAL A 252 26.11 -20.93 10.07
CA VAL A 252 25.21 -21.04 11.23
C VAL A 252 25.71 -22.13 12.19
N LYS A 253 26.25 -23.23 11.67
CA LYS A 253 26.87 -24.28 12.48
C LYS A 253 28.01 -23.75 13.34
N GLU A 254 28.95 -23.02 12.76
CA GLU A 254 30.08 -22.44 13.50
C GLU A 254 29.59 -21.47 14.59
N ILE A 255 28.62 -20.62 14.26
CA ILE A 255 28.03 -19.68 15.23
C ILE A 255 27.29 -20.45 16.35
N CYS A 256 26.60 -21.56 16.04
CA CYS A 256 25.89 -22.39 17.00
C CYS A 256 26.82 -23.24 17.89
N ASP A 257 27.87 -23.83 17.33
CA ASP A 257 28.77 -24.76 18.02
C ASP A 257 29.54 -24.02 19.13
N ASN A 258 29.85 -22.73 18.92
CA ASN A 258 30.40 -21.85 19.95
C ASN A 258 29.47 -21.65 21.16
N LEU A 259 28.17 -21.95 21.04
CA LEU A 259 27.15 -21.74 22.07
C LEU A 259 26.49 -23.05 22.57
N ASN A 260 26.87 -24.23 22.06
CA ASN A 260 26.33 -25.55 22.44
C ASN A 260 24.80 -25.73 22.32
N ILE A 261 24.12 -24.90 21.53
CA ILE A 261 22.66 -24.81 21.46
C ILE A 261 22.01 -26.06 20.83
N ARG A 262 22.67 -26.70 19.85
CA ARG A 262 22.08 -27.78 19.03
C ARG A 262 21.62 -29.02 19.82
N ARG A 263 22.26 -29.35 20.95
CA ARG A 263 21.91 -30.54 21.76
C ARG A 263 20.54 -30.44 22.43
N GLN A 264 20.09 -29.23 22.76
CA GLN A 264 18.80 -29.01 23.43
C GLN A 264 17.61 -29.30 22.51
N TYR A 265 17.73 -29.01 21.21
CA TYR A 265 16.65 -29.19 20.22
C TYR A 265 16.42 -30.64 19.81
N SER A 266 17.40 -31.52 20.04
CA SER A 266 17.28 -32.94 19.67
C SER A 266 16.46 -33.76 20.68
N LEU A 267 16.15 -33.20 21.85
CA LEU A 267 15.56 -33.91 22.99
C LEU A 267 14.13 -33.45 23.33
N GLU A 268 13.61 -32.41 22.69
CA GLU A 268 12.30 -31.82 22.99
C GLU A 268 11.31 -31.88 21.79
N PRO A 269 9.98 -31.86 22.04
CA PRO A 269 8.98 -31.77 20.99
C PRO A 269 9.12 -30.48 20.17
N ARG A 270 9.18 -30.64 18.84
CA ARG A 270 9.49 -29.57 17.87
C ARG A 270 8.65 -28.29 17.99
N GLU A 271 7.42 -28.38 18.48
CA GLU A 271 6.50 -27.23 18.57
C GLU A 271 6.85 -26.26 19.72
N ASN A 272 7.54 -26.72 20.76
CA ASN A 272 7.83 -25.91 21.95
C ASN A 272 9.18 -25.19 21.90
N THR A 273 10.19 -25.75 21.22
CA THR A 273 11.58 -25.25 21.27
C THR A 273 11.84 -24.07 20.33
N LEU A 274 11.07 -23.90 19.24
CA LEU A 274 11.34 -22.93 18.17
C LEU A 274 10.91 -21.49 18.47
N ASN A 275 10.16 -21.29 19.56
CA ASN A 275 9.77 -19.97 20.06
C ASN A 275 10.35 -19.67 21.44
N SER A 276 11.34 -20.45 21.90
CA SER A 276 11.99 -20.15 23.17
C SER A 276 12.71 -18.80 23.10
N PRO A 277 12.76 -18.04 24.21
CA PRO A 277 13.49 -16.77 24.26
C PRO A 277 14.95 -16.92 23.81
N GLU A 278 15.61 -18.02 24.17
CA GLU A 278 17.01 -18.31 23.81
C GLU A 278 17.17 -18.52 22.30
N HIS A 279 16.21 -19.21 21.66
CA HIS A 279 16.20 -19.38 20.20
C HIS A 279 16.09 -18.03 19.49
N LEU A 280 15.11 -17.22 19.88
CA LEU A 280 14.84 -15.94 19.24
C LEU A 280 15.99 -14.96 19.46
N ASP A 281 16.62 -14.99 20.64
CA ASP A 281 17.81 -14.21 20.93
C ASP A 281 18.99 -14.62 20.04
N PHE A 282 19.24 -15.93 19.88
CA PHE A 282 20.30 -16.41 18.98
C PHE A 282 20.09 -16.01 17.51
N VAL A 283 18.87 -16.14 17.00
CA VAL A 283 18.52 -15.71 15.64
C VAL A 283 18.74 -14.19 15.51
N ASN A 284 18.38 -13.41 16.54
CA ASN A 284 18.60 -11.98 16.57
C ASN A 284 20.09 -11.61 16.61
N GLN A 285 20.91 -12.27 17.42
CA GLN A 285 22.36 -12.09 17.46
C GLN A 285 23.00 -12.41 16.10
N THR A 286 22.57 -13.50 15.45
CA THR A 286 23.02 -13.85 14.10
C THR A 286 22.66 -12.75 13.10
N ALA A 287 21.44 -12.21 13.17
CA ALA A 287 21.01 -11.11 12.30
C ALA A 287 21.81 -9.82 12.54
N ILE A 288 22.13 -9.50 13.79
CA ILE A 288 22.98 -8.35 14.14
C ILE A 288 24.39 -8.54 13.57
N LYS A 289 24.99 -9.72 13.70
CA LYS A 289 26.29 -10.05 13.11
C LYS A 289 26.29 -9.87 11.58
N VAL A 290 25.20 -10.26 10.89
CA VAL A 290 25.07 -10.00 9.45
C VAL A 290 25.09 -8.50 9.14
N ILE A 291 24.39 -7.69 9.94
CA ILE A 291 24.38 -6.23 9.74
C ILE A 291 25.77 -5.62 10.02
N GLU A 292 26.51 -6.13 10.99
CA GLU A 292 27.90 -5.72 11.24
C GLU A 292 28.80 -5.97 10.02
N GLU A 293 28.71 -7.16 9.44
CA GLU A 293 29.43 -7.48 8.20
C GLU A 293 28.95 -6.57 7.05
N GLN A 294 27.66 -6.28 6.93
CA GLN A 294 27.17 -5.33 5.92
C GLN A 294 27.68 -3.89 6.13
N LYS A 295 27.87 -3.45 7.37
CA LYS A 295 28.43 -2.13 7.72
C LYS A 295 29.89 -2.02 7.28
N SER A 296 30.71 -3.04 7.53
CA SER A 296 32.13 -3.03 7.13
C SER A 296 32.30 -2.98 5.60
N LEU A 297 31.30 -3.47 4.87
CA LEU A 297 31.25 -3.52 3.40
C LEU A 297 30.69 -2.27 2.73
N LEU A 298 30.20 -1.27 3.46
CA LEU A 298 29.67 -0.05 2.84
C LEU A 298 30.72 0.65 1.96
N VAL A 299 30.26 1.47 1.02
CA VAL A 299 31.10 2.40 0.26
C VAL A 299 30.63 3.81 0.56
N ILE A 300 31.49 4.58 1.21
CA ILE A 300 31.22 5.98 1.54
C ILE A 300 31.82 6.88 0.44
N SER A 301 30.97 7.72 -0.15
CA SER A 301 31.40 8.72 -1.12
C SER A 301 31.89 10.00 -0.42
N PRO A 302 32.74 10.82 -1.06
CA PRO A 302 33.08 12.15 -0.56
C PRO A 302 31.84 13.02 -0.31
N PHE A 303 30.78 12.87 -1.12
CA PHE A 303 29.52 13.59 -0.93
C PHE A 303 28.83 13.23 0.39
N THR A 304 28.89 11.97 0.80
CA THR A 304 28.34 11.48 2.07
C THR A 304 28.98 12.19 3.26
N LEU A 305 30.31 12.39 3.22
CA LEU A 305 31.05 13.15 4.24
C LEU A 305 30.73 14.64 4.18
N PHE A 306 30.58 15.19 2.96
CA PHE A 306 30.16 16.56 2.75
C PHE A 306 28.77 16.84 3.33
N SER A 307 27.79 15.96 3.16
CA SER A 307 26.47 16.11 3.76
C SER A 307 26.54 16.15 5.29
N LEU A 308 27.39 15.29 5.90
CA LEU A 308 27.64 15.32 7.33
C LEU A 308 28.24 16.66 7.77
N TYR A 309 29.28 17.13 7.07
CA TYR A 309 29.92 18.42 7.32
C TYR A 309 28.94 19.59 7.23
N VAL A 310 28.16 19.69 6.16
CA VAL A 310 27.14 20.74 5.96
C VAL A 310 26.15 20.73 7.11
N LEU A 311 25.59 19.57 7.46
CA LEU A 311 24.56 19.48 8.49
C LEU A 311 25.06 19.87 9.88
N SER A 312 26.34 19.63 10.20
CA SER A 312 26.94 20.12 11.44
C SER A 312 27.16 21.63 11.45
N LYS A 313 27.27 22.28 10.30
CA LYS A 313 27.40 23.74 10.23
C LYS A 313 26.03 24.44 10.21
N THR A 314 24.95 23.76 9.78
CA THR A 314 23.61 24.35 9.58
C THR A 314 22.65 24.19 10.74
N TYR A 315 22.93 23.30 11.70
CA TYR A 315 22.08 22.98 12.84
C TYR A 315 21.79 24.16 13.80
N LEU A 316 22.29 25.38 13.52
CA LEU A 316 22.25 26.52 14.43
C LEU A 316 21.13 27.56 14.22
N ASP A 317 20.45 27.62 13.07
CA ASP A 317 19.53 28.74 12.82
C ASP A 317 18.08 28.33 13.10
N SER A 318 17.61 28.70 14.29
CA SER A 318 16.18 28.69 14.58
C SER A 318 15.48 29.73 13.70
N VAL A 319 14.64 29.23 12.79
CA VAL A 319 13.89 29.96 11.75
C VAL A 319 14.75 30.36 10.56
N LEU A 320 15.15 29.37 9.77
CA LEU A 320 15.64 29.60 8.41
C LEU A 320 14.48 30.10 7.53
N ASP A 321 14.71 31.16 6.75
CA ASP A 321 13.84 31.52 5.62
C ASP A 321 13.83 30.35 4.62
N GLU A 322 12.68 30.01 4.02
CA GLU A 322 12.58 28.92 3.03
C GLU A 322 13.54 29.09 1.85
N ASN A 323 14.01 30.32 1.60
CA ASN A 323 14.96 30.64 0.54
C ASN A 323 16.42 30.81 1.03
N GLU A 324 16.73 30.44 2.27
CA GLU A 324 18.08 30.62 2.79
C GLU A 324 19.08 29.65 2.16
N SER A 325 20.15 30.23 1.61
CA SER A 325 21.26 29.54 0.97
C SER A 325 22.54 29.78 1.76
N ARG A 326 23.35 28.74 1.98
CA ARG A 326 24.67 28.87 2.61
C ARG A 326 25.79 28.48 1.66
N ILE A 327 26.82 29.31 1.65
CA ILE A 327 27.98 29.18 0.77
C ILE A 327 29.15 28.60 1.57
N PHE A 328 29.73 27.51 1.07
CA PHE A 328 30.93 26.87 1.60
C PHE A 328 32.08 27.02 0.61
N GLN A 329 33.28 27.33 1.11
CA GLN A 329 34.47 27.41 0.26
C GLN A 329 35.05 26.02 0.03
N LEU A 330 35.35 25.67 -1.23
CA LEU A 330 35.80 24.33 -1.59
C LEU A 330 37.11 23.94 -0.87
N ALA A 331 38.08 24.84 -0.79
CA ALA A 331 39.39 24.54 -0.19
C ALA A 331 39.29 24.23 1.31
N GLU A 332 38.50 25.01 2.04
CA GLU A 332 38.23 24.79 3.47
C GLU A 332 37.45 23.49 3.69
N THR A 333 36.42 23.28 2.87
CA THR A 333 35.61 22.05 2.90
C THR A 333 36.48 20.80 2.67
N LEU A 334 37.34 20.79 1.66
CA LEU A 334 38.23 19.66 1.37
C LEU A 334 39.21 19.38 2.51
N SER A 335 39.75 20.43 3.13
CA SER A 335 40.63 20.30 4.29
C SER A 335 39.93 19.60 5.47
N ASP A 336 38.71 20.01 5.79
CA ASP A 336 37.92 19.43 6.88
C ASP A 336 37.47 17.99 6.56
N LEU A 337 37.07 17.73 5.31
CA LEU A 337 36.68 16.39 4.86
C LEU A 337 37.84 15.39 4.87
N HIS A 338 39.07 15.84 4.61
CA HIS A 338 40.24 14.96 4.65
C HIS A 338 40.48 14.37 6.05
N SER A 339 40.19 15.13 7.10
CA SER A 339 40.31 14.62 8.47
C SER A 339 39.28 13.53 8.77
N LEU A 340 38.05 13.67 8.26
CA LEU A 340 37.00 12.66 8.36
C LEU A 340 37.32 11.42 7.53
N SER A 341 37.92 11.57 6.34
CA SER A 341 38.31 10.42 5.51
C SER A 341 39.41 9.59 6.18
N LEU A 342 40.38 10.23 6.84
CA LEU A 342 41.42 9.53 7.59
C LEU A 342 40.84 8.68 8.74
N LEU A 343 39.79 9.14 9.43
CA LEU A 343 39.13 8.37 10.49
C LEU A 343 38.48 7.09 9.92
N ILE A 344 37.91 7.18 8.73
CA ILE A 344 37.28 6.07 8.01
C ILE A 344 38.34 5.06 7.58
N ASP A 345 39.45 5.53 7.00
CA ASP A 345 40.57 4.70 6.56
C ASP A 345 41.28 4.01 7.74
N GLN A 346 41.54 4.73 8.83
CA GLN A 346 42.27 4.20 10.01
C GLN A 346 41.48 3.15 10.80
N ASN A 347 40.15 3.23 10.80
CA ASN A 347 39.29 2.26 11.49
C ASN A 347 38.88 1.08 10.59
N CYS A 348 39.46 0.94 9.39
CA CYS A 348 39.08 -0.07 8.40
C CYS A 348 37.59 -0.03 8.03
N LEU A 349 36.95 1.13 8.17
CA LEU A 349 35.53 1.30 7.88
C LEU A 349 35.43 1.79 6.43
N SER A 350 35.24 0.88 5.46
CA SER A 350 34.78 1.23 4.11
C SER A 350 35.76 2.06 3.23
N HIS A 351 36.43 1.39 2.27
CA HIS A 351 37.33 1.99 1.27
C HIS A 351 36.58 2.82 0.20
N VAL A 352 37.12 4.00 -0.15
CA VAL A 352 36.68 4.85 -1.28
C VAL A 352 37.10 4.21 -2.61
N VAL A 353 36.15 3.80 -3.45
CA VAL A 353 36.44 3.06 -4.68
C VAL A 353 36.89 4.01 -5.78
N ASN A 354 38.15 4.45 -5.79
CA ASN A 354 38.85 4.87 -7.00
C ASN A 354 40.35 5.18 -6.75
N LYS A 355 41.16 5.08 -7.81
CA LYS A 355 42.60 5.45 -7.82
C LYS A 355 42.82 6.95 -8.10
N ARG A 356 41.82 7.80 -7.83
CA ARG A 356 41.88 9.25 -8.12
C ARG A 356 42.16 10.03 -6.84
N SER A 357 42.43 11.33 -6.97
CA SER A 357 42.55 12.18 -5.79
C SER A 357 41.18 12.40 -5.14
N PHE A 358 41.15 12.56 -3.81
CA PHE A 358 39.90 12.83 -3.07
C PHE A 358 39.16 14.07 -3.61
N GLU A 359 39.90 15.11 -4.03
CA GLU A 359 39.32 16.32 -4.63
C GLU A 359 38.61 16.02 -5.96
N ASP A 360 39.23 15.23 -6.85
CA ASP A 360 38.62 14.86 -8.13
C ASP A 360 37.32 14.08 -7.95
N GLU A 361 37.31 13.16 -6.98
CA GLU A 361 36.13 12.36 -6.66
C GLU A 361 35.03 13.19 -6.01
N PHE A 362 35.41 14.14 -5.15
CA PHE A 362 34.46 15.07 -4.57
C PHE A 362 33.80 15.94 -5.65
N ILE A 363 34.60 16.55 -6.53
CA ILE A 363 34.07 17.35 -7.65
C ILE A 363 33.17 16.51 -8.57
N GLU A 364 33.52 15.25 -8.82
CA GLU A 364 32.69 14.37 -9.63
C GLU A 364 31.35 14.04 -8.94
N SER A 365 31.38 13.82 -7.62
CA SER A 365 30.16 13.57 -6.83
C SER A 365 29.21 14.78 -6.83
N LEU A 366 29.73 16.00 -6.80
CA LEU A 366 28.90 17.22 -6.87
C LEU A 366 28.09 17.30 -8.17
N LYS A 367 28.61 16.78 -9.29
CA LYS A 367 27.86 16.73 -10.55
C LYS A 367 26.64 15.82 -10.48
N ILE A 368 26.75 14.71 -9.74
CA ILE A 368 25.67 13.74 -9.51
C ILE A 368 24.59 14.35 -8.62
N HIS A 369 24.99 15.15 -7.62
CA HIS A 369 24.10 15.78 -6.63
C HIS A 369 23.82 17.27 -6.91
N ASN A 370 23.84 17.68 -8.18
CA ASN A 370 23.67 19.08 -8.60
C ASN A 370 22.32 19.72 -8.21
N LYS A 371 21.33 18.91 -7.82
CA LYS A 371 20.04 19.38 -7.28
C LYS A 371 20.12 19.80 -5.81
N LEU A 372 21.11 19.28 -5.07
CA LEU A 372 21.30 19.54 -3.64
C LEU A 372 22.37 20.61 -3.41
N VAL A 373 23.36 20.71 -4.31
CA VAL A 373 24.50 21.63 -4.20
C VAL A 373 24.79 22.23 -5.57
N THR A 374 24.94 23.55 -5.61
CA THR A 374 25.42 24.25 -6.81
C THR A 374 26.91 24.55 -6.65
N TYR A 375 27.74 24.07 -7.59
CA TYR A 375 29.17 24.38 -7.63
C TYR A 375 29.43 25.53 -8.61
N ASN A 376 29.94 26.65 -8.09
CA ASN A 376 30.12 27.89 -8.85
C ASN A 376 31.55 28.05 -9.38
N SER A 377 31.73 28.93 -10.38
CA SER A 377 33.03 29.23 -11.01
C SER A 377 34.09 29.78 -10.05
N GLU A 378 33.68 30.34 -8.92
CA GLU A 378 34.57 30.86 -7.86
C GLU A 378 35.05 29.78 -6.88
N LYS A 379 34.84 28.50 -7.19
CA LYS A 379 35.12 27.36 -6.29
C LYS A 379 34.34 27.42 -4.97
N SER A 380 33.11 27.92 -5.03
CA SER A 380 32.17 27.95 -3.90
C SER A 380 31.04 26.94 -4.10
N LEU A 381 30.54 26.41 -3.00
CA LEU A 381 29.48 25.40 -2.92
C LEU A 381 28.26 26.03 -2.25
N ASP A 382 27.17 26.13 -3.00
CA ASP A 382 25.93 26.74 -2.51
C ASP A 382 24.90 25.65 -2.18
N VAL A 383 24.38 25.67 -0.95
CA VAL A 383 23.40 24.71 -0.43
C VAL A 383 22.17 25.46 0.09
N MET A 384 20.99 25.09 -0.42
CA MET A 384 19.69 25.64 0.00
C MET A 384 19.24 25.04 1.34
N ILE A 385 19.85 25.49 2.43
CA ILE A 385 19.63 24.94 3.76
C ILE A 385 18.27 25.32 4.36
N GLY A 386 17.64 26.39 3.87
CA GLY A 386 16.29 26.79 4.24
C GLY A 386 15.20 25.83 3.75
N ASN A 387 15.51 24.97 2.79
CA ASN A 387 14.58 24.00 2.25
C ASN A 387 14.62 22.68 3.07
N PRO A 388 13.55 22.32 3.82
CA PRO A 388 13.53 21.11 4.64
C PRO A 388 13.72 19.82 3.84
N LEU A 389 13.34 19.81 2.56
CA LEU A 389 13.53 18.66 1.66
C LEU A 389 15.02 18.44 1.39
N VAL A 390 15.76 19.50 1.08
CA VAL A 390 17.21 19.42 0.84
C VAL A 390 17.94 18.95 2.10
N VAL A 391 17.58 19.51 3.27
CA VAL A 391 18.15 19.10 4.56
C VAL A 391 17.86 17.63 4.86
N CYS A 392 16.64 17.16 4.60
CA CYS A 392 16.26 15.76 4.80
C CYS A 392 17.00 14.82 3.83
N GLN A 393 17.18 15.21 2.57
CA GLN A 393 18.00 14.45 1.60
C GLN A 393 19.48 14.42 1.99
N MET A 394 20.05 15.54 2.45
CA MET A 394 21.42 15.57 2.99
C MET A 394 21.55 14.67 4.23
N ARG A 395 20.52 14.61 5.08
CA ARG A 395 20.49 13.74 6.27
C ARG A 395 20.55 12.28 5.88
N HIS A 396 19.87 11.88 4.80
CA HIS A 396 19.96 10.52 4.25
C HIS A 396 21.41 10.11 3.93
N TYR A 397 22.18 10.99 3.29
CA TYR A 397 23.60 10.73 3.02
C TYR A 397 24.45 10.80 4.29
N SER A 398 24.32 11.86 5.09
CA SER A 398 25.06 12.01 6.35
C SER A 398 24.92 10.79 7.27
N ASN A 399 23.73 10.19 7.35
CA ASN A 399 23.49 9.01 8.18
C ASN A 399 24.28 7.78 7.73
N GLN A 400 24.59 7.66 6.43
CA GLN A 400 25.37 6.53 5.91
C GLN A 400 26.81 6.54 6.43
N ALA A 401 27.41 7.73 6.56
CA ALA A 401 28.73 7.90 7.18
C ALA A 401 28.63 7.85 8.71
N LEU A 402 27.66 8.58 9.28
CA LEU A 402 27.52 8.71 10.74
C LEU A 402 27.38 7.35 11.44
N GLN A 403 26.60 6.42 10.89
CA GLN A 403 26.42 5.09 11.49
C GLN A 403 27.70 4.24 11.59
N LEU A 404 28.75 4.56 10.82
CA LEU A 404 30.05 3.90 10.91
C LEU A 404 30.91 4.51 12.02
N MET A 405 30.74 5.81 12.27
CA MET A 405 31.52 6.59 13.25
C MET A 405 30.73 6.96 14.51
N ILE A 406 29.51 6.45 14.66
CA ILE A 406 28.59 6.88 15.73
C ILE A 406 29.20 6.67 17.11
N GLU A 407 29.91 5.55 17.33
CA GLU A 407 30.55 5.26 18.61
C GLU A 407 31.63 6.30 18.98
N VAL A 408 32.44 6.70 18.00
CA VAL A 408 33.43 7.79 18.18
C VAL A 408 32.72 9.13 18.39
N ALA A 409 31.61 9.38 17.68
CA ALA A 409 30.81 10.58 17.84
C ALA A 409 30.18 10.68 19.24
N LEU A 410 29.72 9.57 19.82
CA LEU A 410 29.26 9.51 21.21
C LEU A 410 30.38 9.90 22.18
N CYS A 411 31.61 9.40 21.97
CA CYS A 411 32.77 9.81 22.75
C CYS A 411 33.09 11.31 22.56
N CYS A 412 32.89 11.87 21.36
CA CYS A 412 33.10 13.30 21.11
C CYS A 412 32.13 14.16 21.94
N TYR A 413 30.87 13.74 22.07
CA TYR A 413 29.85 14.44 22.85
C TYR A 413 29.99 14.27 24.38
N THR A 414 30.56 13.15 24.83
CA THR A 414 30.57 12.76 26.24
C THR A 414 31.91 13.00 26.93
N ALA A 415 31.86 13.18 28.25
CA ALA A 415 33.05 13.37 29.09
C ALA A 415 33.35 12.16 29.99
N SER A 416 32.42 11.21 30.08
CA SER A 416 32.59 10.01 30.92
C SER A 416 31.96 8.78 30.29
N TYR A 417 32.44 7.60 30.72
CA TYR A 417 31.89 6.31 30.31
C TYR A 417 30.40 6.16 30.62
N ASN A 418 29.94 6.71 31.75
CA ASN A 418 28.53 6.64 32.14
C ASN A 418 27.63 7.42 31.17
N GLU A 419 28.03 8.64 30.80
CA GLU A 419 27.31 9.44 29.80
C GLU A 419 27.27 8.76 28.43
N TYR A 420 28.39 8.15 28.03
CA TYR A 420 28.49 7.36 26.81
C TYR A 420 27.49 6.19 26.81
N CYS A 421 27.40 5.44 27.92
CA CYS A 421 26.43 4.35 28.05
C CYS A 421 24.97 4.84 27.98
N ILE A 422 24.65 5.99 28.59
CA ILE A 422 23.30 6.59 28.51
C ILE A 422 22.95 6.95 27.07
N LEU A 423 23.87 7.55 26.31
CA LEU A 423 23.62 7.85 24.90
C LEU A 423 23.49 6.59 24.04
N GLN A 424 24.30 5.58 24.31
CA GLN A 424 24.22 4.30 23.61
C GLN A 424 22.87 3.63 23.85
N ASP A 425 22.31 3.73 25.07
CA ASP A 425 20.96 3.27 25.40
C ASP A 425 19.88 4.11 24.71
N LEU A 426 19.98 5.44 24.75
CA LEU A 426 19.01 6.37 24.15
C LEU A 426 18.89 6.18 22.64
N LEU A 427 20.03 6.04 21.97
CA LEU A 427 20.10 5.87 20.52
C LEU A 427 20.09 4.40 20.11
N SER A 428 19.83 3.48 21.04
CA SER A 428 19.87 2.05 20.77
C SER A 428 18.85 1.64 19.72
N ARG A 429 17.70 2.31 19.54
CA ARG A 429 16.77 2.01 18.43
C ARG A 429 17.03 2.83 17.17
N GLU A 430 17.93 3.80 17.25
CA GLU A 430 18.31 4.70 16.16
C GLU A 430 19.52 4.16 15.38
N PHE A 431 20.50 3.62 16.10
CA PHE A 431 21.68 2.96 15.56
C PHE A 431 21.84 1.56 16.18
N ILE A 432 22.46 0.65 15.43
CA ILE A 432 22.70 -0.72 15.90
C ILE A 432 24.07 -0.79 16.56
N PHE A 433 24.08 -1.07 17.85
CA PHE A 433 25.29 -1.24 18.67
C PHE A 433 25.50 -2.71 19.01
N THR A 434 26.77 -3.14 19.02
CA THR A 434 27.15 -4.55 19.08
C THR A 434 27.75 -4.92 20.44
N GLN A 435 28.30 -3.91 21.13
CA GLN A 435 28.97 -4.04 22.41
C GLN A 435 28.48 -2.97 23.39
N ILE A 436 27.18 -3.01 23.69
CA ILE A 436 26.57 -2.04 24.61
C ILE A 436 27.21 -2.18 25.99
N GLY A 437 27.73 -1.07 26.53
CA GLY A 437 28.36 -1.07 27.85
C GLY A 437 29.65 -1.89 27.93
N ASN A 438 30.42 -1.98 26.84
CA ASN A 438 31.77 -2.55 26.86
C ASN A 438 32.82 -1.46 27.09
N HIS A 439 33.47 -1.49 28.26
CA HIS A 439 34.47 -0.49 28.65
C HIS A 439 35.74 -0.54 27.79
N GLN A 440 36.17 -1.72 27.32
CA GLN A 440 37.37 -1.84 26.49
C GLN A 440 37.17 -1.15 25.13
N SER A 441 35.98 -1.32 24.55
CA SER A 441 35.63 -0.67 23.29
C SER A 441 35.48 0.83 23.45
N TYR A 442 34.90 1.29 24.56
CA TYR A 442 34.89 2.71 24.91
C TYR A 442 36.30 3.32 24.94
N GLU A 443 37.27 2.67 25.61
CA GLU A 443 38.66 3.16 25.64
C GLU A 443 39.27 3.24 24.23
N ASN A 444 38.98 2.27 23.37
CA ASN A 444 39.42 2.30 21.97
C ASN A 444 38.82 3.50 21.22
N TYR A 445 37.53 3.78 21.40
CA TYR A 445 36.88 4.93 20.76
C TYR A 445 37.33 6.28 21.32
N VAL A 446 37.66 6.35 22.62
CA VAL A 446 38.30 7.51 23.23
C VAL A 446 39.70 7.73 22.64
N HIS A 447 40.46 6.65 22.41
CA HIS A 447 41.74 6.75 21.71
C HIS A 447 41.54 7.32 20.30
N CYS A 448 40.57 6.81 19.53
CA CYS A 448 40.25 7.35 18.20
C CYS A 448 39.83 8.83 18.26
N LYS A 449 39.02 9.24 19.25
CA LYS A 449 38.66 10.65 19.49
C LYS A 449 39.91 11.51 19.69
N ASN A 450 40.90 11.05 20.45
CA ASN A 450 42.12 11.82 20.74
C ASN A 450 43.04 12.00 19.52
N LEU A 451 42.81 11.25 18.43
CA LEU A 451 43.51 11.43 17.16
C LEU A 451 42.85 12.49 16.27
N LEU A 452 41.63 12.94 16.60
CA LEU A 452 40.88 13.92 15.83
C LEU A 452 41.28 15.35 16.18
N ASN A 453 41.20 16.25 15.21
CA ASN A 453 41.32 17.69 15.45
C ASN A 453 40.04 18.25 16.10
N GLU A 454 40.15 19.41 16.74
CA GLU A 454 39.03 20.07 17.44
C GLU A 454 37.82 20.29 16.53
N VAL A 455 38.06 20.67 15.28
CA VAL A 455 36.98 20.89 14.28
C VAL A 455 36.18 19.61 14.08
N THR A 456 36.85 18.47 13.91
CA THR A 456 36.21 17.16 13.67
C THR A 456 35.46 16.67 14.90
N ILE A 457 36.02 16.88 16.09
CA ILE A 457 35.36 16.56 17.37
C ILE A 457 34.04 17.33 17.48
N ASP A 458 34.05 18.64 17.20
CA ASP A 458 32.86 19.48 17.24
C ASP A 458 31.82 19.07 16.18
N LEU A 459 32.27 18.79 14.94
CA LEU A 459 31.39 18.32 13.86
C LEU A 459 30.63 17.05 14.27
N LEU A 460 31.33 16.05 14.83
CA LEU A 460 30.71 14.79 15.27
C LEU A 460 29.81 14.98 16.49
N ALA A 461 30.21 15.81 17.46
CA ALA A 461 29.38 16.11 18.63
C ALA A 461 28.05 16.78 18.24
N ILE A 462 28.06 17.67 17.24
CA ILE A 462 26.83 18.32 16.74
C ILE A 462 25.88 17.29 16.11
N GLN A 463 26.39 16.27 15.42
CA GLN A 463 25.54 15.21 14.88
C GLN A 463 24.82 14.42 15.99
N VAL A 464 25.50 14.15 17.11
CA VAL A 464 24.87 13.53 18.28
C VAL A 464 23.83 14.46 18.89
N CYS A 465 24.14 15.76 19.01
CA CYS A 465 23.22 16.74 19.57
C CYS A 465 21.88 16.80 18.82
N TYR A 466 21.90 16.67 17.48
CA TYR A 466 20.66 16.60 16.67
C TYR A 466 19.69 15.51 17.17
N PHE A 467 20.18 14.30 17.43
CA PHE A 467 19.32 13.21 17.89
C PHE A 467 18.88 13.41 19.34
N VAL A 468 19.76 13.92 20.20
CA VAL A 468 19.41 14.23 21.59
C VAL A 468 18.29 15.27 21.65
N ASP A 469 18.35 16.33 20.83
CA ASP A 469 17.30 17.34 20.71
C ASP A 469 15.98 16.77 20.16
N CYS A 470 16.05 15.92 19.13
CA CYS A 470 14.86 15.25 18.62
C CYS A 470 14.18 14.39 19.70
N TYR A 471 14.95 13.62 20.47
CA TYR A 471 14.40 12.80 21.55
C TYR A 471 13.85 13.64 22.69
N GLU A 472 14.47 14.78 23.00
CA GLU A 472 13.98 15.71 24.00
C GLU A 472 12.62 16.31 23.59
N LYS A 473 12.47 16.77 22.35
CA LYS A 473 11.19 17.23 21.79
C LYS A 473 10.09 16.18 21.88
N ILE A 474 10.43 14.91 21.63
CA ILE A 474 9.49 13.79 21.77
C ILE A 474 9.10 13.60 23.24
N ILE A 475 10.08 13.59 24.15
CA ILE A 475 9.84 13.42 25.59
C ILE A 475 8.98 14.57 26.13
N ASP A 476 9.24 15.80 25.70
CA ASP A 476 8.47 16.98 26.08
C ASP A 476 7.03 16.91 25.60
N PHE A 477 6.82 16.48 24.36
CA PHE A 477 5.48 16.17 23.87
C PHE A 477 4.79 15.12 24.78
N LEU A 478 5.47 14.00 25.07
CA LEU A 478 4.92 12.92 25.91
C LEU A 478 4.63 13.33 27.35
N LYS A 479 5.38 14.26 27.94
CA LYS A 479 5.09 14.81 29.29
C LYS A 479 3.75 15.53 29.33
N THR A 480 3.42 16.25 28.25
CA THR A 480 2.14 16.96 28.13
C THR A 480 0.99 16.05 27.72
N TYR A 481 1.31 14.90 27.11
CA TYR A 481 0.34 13.94 26.57
C TYR A 481 -0.14 12.96 27.65
N SER A 482 -1.19 13.33 28.38
CA SER A 482 -1.71 12.58 29.54
C SER A 482 -2.90 11.65 29.25
N SER A 483 -3.33 11.53 27.98
CA SER A 483 -4.50 10.73 27.59
C SER A 483 -4.13 9.34 27.05
N PRO A 484 -4.98 8.32 27.27
CA PRO A 484 -4.84 7.06 26.57
C PRO A 484 -4.98 7.26 25.06
N PHE A 485 -4.09 6.65 24.27
CA PHE A 485 -4.06 6.72 22.81
C PHE A 485 -4.69 5.47 22.18
N LEU A 486 -5.36 5.59 21.03
CA LEU A 486 -5.99 4.43 20.37
C LEU A 486 -4.99 3.32 19.98
N SER A 487 -3.80 3.73 19.54
CA SER A 487 -2.71 2.83 19.20
C SER A 487 -1.39 3.59 19.18
N VAL A 488 -0.26 2.86 19.28
CA VAL A 488 1.08 3.45 19.10
C VAL A 488 1.21 4.16 17.75
N ARG A 489 0.49 3.71 16.71
CA ARG A 489 0.50 4.36 15.40
C ARG A 489 -0.13 5.75 15.43
N GLU A 490 -1.20 5.95 16.18
CA GLU A 490 -1.82 7.26 16.37
C GLU A 490 -0.93 8.17 17.22
N LEU A 491 -0.27 7.63 18.25
CA LEU A 491 0.72 8.40 19.03
C LEU A 491 1.89 8.88 18.15
N ILE A 492 2.43 8.02 17.28
CA ILE A 492 3.47 8.40 16.31
C ILE A 492 3.00 9.53 15.41
N LYS A 493 1.76 9.45 14.88
CA LYS A 493 1.18 10.52 14.05
C LYS A 493 1.01 11.83 14.83
N ALA A 494 0.55 11.75 16.08
CA ALA A 494 0.37 12.92 16.93
C ALA A 494 1.72 13.64 17.16
N ILE A 495 2.77 12.89 17.49
CA ILE A 495 4.12 13.46 17.63
C ILE A 495 4.58 14.06 16.29
N HIS A 496 4.37 13.36 15.18
CA HIS A 496 4.84 13.79 13.86
C HIS A 496 4.11 15.05 13.33
N ASN A 497 2.85 15.26 13.72
CA ASN A 497 2.08 16.42 13.33
C ASN A 497 2.40 17.66 14.18
N ASN A 498 2.83 17.45 15.43
CA ASN A 498 3.02 18.53 16.41
C ASN A 498 4.49 18.87 16.69
N THR A 499 5.44 18.10 16.12
CA THR A 499 6.88 18.33 16.28
C THR A 499 7.57 18.40 14.93
N ASP A 500 8.77 18.97 14.92
CA ASP A 500 9.59 19.13 13.71
C ASP A 500 10.50 17.91 13.47
N VAL A 501 10.18 16.79 14.14
CA VAL A 501 11.00 15.59 14.15
C VAL A 501 10.61 14.69 12.99
N GLN A 502 11.63 14.14 12.31
CA GLN A 502 11.45 13.22 11.20
C GLN A 502 10.74 11.94 11.66
N LEU A 503 9.87 11.42 10.78
CA LEU A 503 8.99 10.29 11.11
C LEU A 503 9.74 9.04 11.58
N ASP A 504 10.92 8.77 11.01
CA ASP A 504 11.71 7.58 11.38
C ASP A 504 12.33 7.71 12.77
N VAL A 505 12.81 8.89 13.16
CA VAL A 505 13.32 9.16 14.52
C VAL A 505 12.20 8.95 15.54
N ILE A 506 10.98 9.43 15.25
CA ILE A 506 9.80 9.20 16.10
C ILE A 506 9.49 7.71 16.22
N GLN A 507 9.49 6.98 15.10
CA GLN A 507 9.22 5.53 15.10
C GLN A 507 10.24 4.76 15.95
N ASN A 508 11.52 5.10 15.84
CA ASN A 508 12.59 4.48 16.60
C ASN A 508 12.50 4.82 18.10
N ALA A 509 12.25 6.09 18.44
CA ALA A 509 12.02 6.51 19.82
C ALA A 509 10.81 5.79 20.44
N MET A 510 9.69 5.69 19.73
CA MET A 510 8.51 4.98 20.23
C MET A 510 8.76 3.49 20.42
N GLN A 511 9.56 2.85 19.55
CA GLN A 511 9.96 1.46 19.74
C GLN A 511 10.79 1.30 21.02
N LEU A 512 11.76 2.19 21.26
CA LEU A 512 12.56 2.20 22.49
C LEU A 512 11.68 2.39 23.73
N PHE A 513 10.78 3.36 23.70
CA PHE A 513 9.89 3.66 24.82
C PHE A 513 8.89 2.55 25.10
N CYS A 514 8.47 1.79 24.08
CA CYS A 514 7.71 0.55 24.29
C CYS A 514 8.56 -0.49 25.04
N ASP A 515 9.81 -0.69 24.62
CA ASP A 515 10.69 -1.69 25.23
C ASP A 515 11.05 -1.34 26.68
N LYS A 516 11.13 -0.04 27.00
CA LYS A 516 11.38 0.49 28.35
C LYS A 516 10.12 0.57 29.23
N GLY A 517 8.95 0.19 28.71
CA GLY A 517 7.68 0.30 29.44
C GLY A 517 7.26 1.75 29.74
N ILE A 518 7.78 2.72 28.99
CA ILE A 518 7.36 4.12 29.02
C ILE A 518 6.05 4.27 28.25
N VAL A 519 5.90 3.55 27.14
CA VAL A 519 4.67 3.50 26.34
C VAL A 519 4.07 2.09 26.44
N SER A 520 2.90 1.97 27.07
CA SER A 520 2.20 0.69 27.22
C SER A 520 1.36 0.40 25.99
N ARG A 521 1.67 -0.69 25.27
CA ARG A 521 0.89 -1.13 24.09
C ARG A 521 -0.45 -1.74 24.48
N THR A 522 -0.53 -2.33 25.67
CA THR A 522 -1.72 -3.03 26.18
C THR A 522 -2.69 -2.07 26.82
N GLU A 523 -2.16 -1.15 27.63
CA GLU A 523 -2.97 -0.16 28.34
C GLU A 523 -3.12 1.14 27.55
N ASN A 524 -2.38 1.26 26.43
CA ASN A 524 -2.50 2.38 25.52
C ASN A 524 -2.23 3.74 26.19
N VAL A 525 -1.29 3.77 27.15
CA VAL A 525 -0.96 4.96 27.94
C VAL A 525 0.54 5.20 28.01
N VAL A 526 0.91 6.47 28.27
CA VAL A 526 2.28 6.87 28.60
C VAL A 526 2.45 6.76 30.12
N ASN A 527 3.38 5.93 30.58
CA ASN A 527 3.73 5.85 31.99
C ASN A 527 4.64 7.04 32.35
N LEU A 528 4.02 8.10 32.87
CA LEU A 528 4.70 9.34 33.23
C LEU A 528 5.80 9.14 34.30
N ASN A 529 5.63 8.20 35.23
CA ASN A 529 6.67 7.92 36.24
C ASN A 529 7.93 7.33 35.58
N ASN A 530 7.75 6.35 34.69
CA ASN A 530 8.85 5.78 33.93
C ASN A 530 9.48 6.82 32.98
N LEU A 531 8.65 7.66 32.33
CA LEU A 531 9.11 8.74 31.46
C LEU A 531 9.96 9.75 32.24
N LEU A 532 9.50 10.22 33.40
CA LEU A 532 10.22 11.18 34.23
C LEU A 532 11.52 10.58 34.78
N SER A 533 11.47 9.32 35.24
CA SER A 533 12.67 8.60 35.68
C SER A 533 13.71 8.46 34.56
N TYR A 534 13.27 8.18 33.33
CA TYR A 534 14.14 8.10 32.17
C TYR A 534 14.67 9.47 31.74
N ASN A 535 13.82 10.50 31.78
CA ASN A 535 14.15 11.88 31.43
C ASN A 535 15.21 12.50 32.37
N GLU A 536 15.20 12.18 33.67
CA GLU A 536 16.25 12.63 34.60
C GLU A 536 17.65 12.14 34.18
N GLN A 537 17.75 10.97 33.55
CA GLN A 537 19.04 10.46 33.03
C GLN A 537 19.51 11.22 31.79
N ILE A 538 18.59 11.81 31.02
CA ILE A 538 18.86 12.48 29.72
C ILE A 538 19.07 13.99 29.89
N LYS A 539 18.46 14.63 30.88
CA LYS A 539 18.56 16.09 31.13
C LYS A 539 20.01 16.59 31.23
N THR A 540 20.89 15.80 31.84
CA THR A 540 22.33 16.12 31.96
C THR A 540 23.02 16.17 30.59
N LEU A 541 22.57 15.34 29.64
CA LEU A 541 23.07 15.32 28.27
C LEU A 541 22.51 16.50 27.48
N TYR A 542 21.21 16.80 27.58
CA TYR A 542 20.59 17.92 26.86
C TYR A 542 21.14 19.29 27.29
N GLY A 543 21.46 19.48 28.57
CA GLY A 543 22.14 20.69 29.04
C GLY A 543 23.53 20.94 28.42
N LYS A 544 24.13 19.95 27.73
CA LYS A 544 25.36 20.14 26.94
C LYS A 544 25.08 20.54 25.50
N CYS A 545 23.93 20.18 24.94
CA CYS A 545 23.52 20.63 23.61
C CYS A 545 23.51 22.16 23.53
N SER A 546 23.04 22.85 24.58
CA SER A 546 23.07 24.31 24.65
C SER A 546 24.48 24.91 24.66
N ASN A 547 25.49 24.21 25.19
CA ASN A 547 26.89 24.66 25.16
C ASN A 547 27.49 24.56 23.76
N PHE A 548 27.17 23.49 23.00
CA PHE A 548 27.57 23.37 21.59
C PHE A 548 26.83 24.37 20.70
N CYS A 549 25.60 24.75 21.05
CA CYS A 549 24.84 25.78 20.35
C CYS A 549 25.29 27.23 20.68
N SER A 550 25.93 27.48 21.83
CA SER A 550 26.30 28.84 22.29
C SER A 550 27.75 29.23 22.06
N THR A 551 28.64 28.31 21.70
CA THR A 551 30.07 28.56 21.52
C THR A 551 30.47 28.70 20.04
N ARG A 552 30.11 29.80 19.34
CA ARG A 552 30.79 30.26 18.10
C ARG A 552 30.32 31.65 17.58
N PRO A 553 31.17 32.37 16.81
CA PRO A 553 31.10 33.82 16.65
C PRO A 553 29.99 34.30 15.70
N GLU A 554 29.32 35.39 16.10
CA GLU A 554 28.34 36.13 15.32
C GLU A 554 28.93 36.60 13.98
N TYR A 555 28.50 35.99 12.87
CA TYR A 555 28.64 36.61 11.55
C TYR A 555 27.43 37.52 11.31
N ILE A 556 27.71 38.82 11.37
CA ILE A 556 26.77 39.94 11.30
C ILE A 556 26.00 39.93 9.96
N LEU A 557 24.71 39.60 9.99
CA LEU A 557 23.75 39.98 8.94
C LEU A 557 23.03 41.26 9.36
N LYS A 558 23.27 42.36 8.63
CA LYS A 558 22.63 43.66 8.84
C LYS A 558 21.16 43.63 8.39
N PRO A 559 20.20 44.12 9.20
CA PRO A 559 18.82 44.26 8.76
C PRO A 559 18.66 45.51 7.87
N LYS A 560 17.98 45.38 6.72
CA LYS A 560 17.51 46.53 5.93
C LYS A 560 16.03 46.77 6.19
N LEU A 561 15.76 47.97 6.69
CA LEU A 561 14.46 48.56 6.97
C LEU A 561 13.55 48.72 5.73
N GLU A 562 12.25 48.70 6.04
CA GLU A 562 11.07 49.07 5.27
C GLU A 562 11.16 50.38 4.45
N LYS A 563 10.42 50.38 3.33
CA LYS A 563 9.62 51.48 2.71
C LYS A 563 8.87 50.81 1.53
N SER A 564 7.60 51.03 1.20
CA SER A 564 6.61 52.05 1.54
C SER A 564 5.24 51.62 0.96
N LYS A 565 4.15 51.88 1.68
CA LYS A 565 2.76 51.88 1.15
C LYS A 565 2.50 53.15 0.33
N LYS A 566 1.86 53.00 -0.85
CA LYS A 566 0.71 53.77 -1.39
C LYS A 566 0.72 53.78 -2.93
N GLN A 567 -0.33 53.23 -3.56
CA GLN A 567 -1.38 54.03 -4.23
C GLN A 567 -2.50 53.14 -4.78
N GLN A 568 -3.69 53.74 -4.79
CA GLN A 568 -5.01 53.18 -5.04
C GLN A 568 -5.33 53.05 -6.54
N THR A 569 -6.20 52.06 -6.82
CA THR A 569 -7.35 52.04 -7.75
C THR A 569 -7.20 52.58 -9.17
N GLU A 570 -7.49 51.73 -10.16
CA GLU A 570 -8.59 51.95 -11.13
C GLU A 570 -8.95 50.63 -11.82
N GLY A 571 -10.24 50.42 -12.07
CA GLY A 571 -10.80 49.12 -12.47
C GLY A 571 -10.84 48.89 -13.98
N ALA A 572 -11.01 47.61 -14.34
CA ALA A 572 -11.65 47.21 -15.58
C ALA A 572 -12.36 45.87 -15.38
N LYS A 573 -13.68 45.90 -15.47
CA LYS A 573 -14.54 44.72 -15.64
C LYS A 573 -14.25 44.14 -17.03
N SER A 574 -13.88 42.86 -17.10
CA SER A 574 -14.20 42.01 -18.24
C SER A 574 -14.63 40.65 -17.72
N GLY A 575 -15.90 40.33 -17.91
CA GLY A 575 -16.43 39.02 -17.59
C GLY A 575 -15.84 37.98 -18.53
N THR A 576 -15.24 36.95 -17.94
CA THR A 576 -15.04 35.65 -18.56
C THR A 576 -15.57 34.61 -17.58
N LYS A 577 -16.63 33.91 -17.99
CA LYS A 577 -17.15 32.72 -17.31
C LYS A 577 -16.03 31.69 -17.25
N GLU A 578 -15.38 31.55 -16.11
CA GLU A 578 -14.55 30.37 -15.83
C GLU A 578 -15.49 29.17 -15.61
N LYS A 579 -15.62 28.34 -16.66
CA LYS A 579 -16.01 26.95 -16.48
C LYS A 579 -14.91 26.28 -15.66
N ALA A 580 -15.13 26.15 -14.35
CA ALA A 580 -14.35 25.30 -13.49
C ALA A 580 -14.36 23.87 -14.05
N THR A 581 -13.26 23.46 -14.66
CA THR A 581 -13.07 22.08 -15.11
C THR A 581 -12.74 21.26 -13.87
N LYS A 582 -13.78 20.74 -13.19
CA LYS A 582 -13.64 19.75 -12.12
C LYS A 582 -13.02 18.48 -12.72
N MET A 583 -11.71 18.34 -12.61
CA MET A 583 -10.98 17.14 -13.08
C MET A 583 -10.98 16.08 -11.98
N GLY A 584 -12.09 15.34 -11.86
CA GLY A 584 -12.23 14.16 -11.00
C GLY A 584 -13.52 13.40 -11.33
N ALA A 585 -13.51 12.07 -11.27
CA ALA A 585 -14.69 11.23 -11.59
C ALA A 585 -15.70 11.12 -10.44
N PHE A 586 -15.41 11.71 -9.27
CA PHE A 586 -16.17 11.54 -8.04
C PHE A 586 -16.62 12.88 -7.45
N LEU A 587 -17.77 12.87 -6.77
CA LEU A 587 -18.30 13.96 -5.97
C LEU A 587 -17.59 14.06 -4.60
N ASP A 588 -17.71 15.22 -3.96
CA ASP A 588 -17.21 15.46 -2.59
C ASP A 588 -18.03 14.70 -1.53
N LYS A 589 -19.32 14.45 -1.81
CA LYS A 589 -20.24 13.63 -1.01
C LYS A 589 -21.12 12.80 -1.96
N PRO A 590 -21.52 11.57 -1.57
CA PRO A 590 -22.38 10.75 -2.40
C PRO A 590 -23.80 11.32 -2.43
N LYS A 591 -24.48 11.24 -3.58
CA LYS A 591 -25.92 11.49 -3.66
C LYS A 591 -26.67 10.22 -3.24
N LEU A 592 -27.41 10.32 -2.14
CA LEU A 592 -28.08 9.20 -1.49
C LEU A 592 -29.55 9.03 -1.89
N ASP A 593 -30.08 9.98 -2.67
CA ASP A 593 -31.45 9.91 -3.20
C ASP A 593 -31.62 8.62 -4.01
N LYS A 594 -32.69 7.89 -3.68
CA LYS A 594 -33.04 6.63 -4.32
C LYS A 594 -34.28 6.84 -5.17
N GLN A 595 -34.23 6.30 -6.39
CA GLN A 595 -35.43 6.09 -7.18
C GLN A 595 -35.87 4.66 -6.94
N THR A 596 -37.05 4.49 -6.35
CA THR A 596 -37.61 3.18 -6.06
C THR A 596 -38.90 2.96 -6.85
N SER A 597 -39.18 1.69 -7.13
CA SER A 597 -40.49 1.26 -7.59
C SER A 597 -40.74 -0.17 -7.19
N MET A 598 -42.01 -0.54 -7.03
CA MET A 598 -42.43 -1.91 -6.81
C MET A 598 -43.67 -2.25 -7.63
N GLY A 599 -43.87 -3.54 -7.85
CA GLY A 599 -45.06 -4.02 -8.52
C GLY A 599 -45.31 -5.49 -8.28
N THR A 600 -46.49 -5.94 -8.69
CA THR A 600 -46.91 -7.34 -8.58
C THR A 600 -47.68 -7.74 -9.83
N GLY A 601 -47.53 -8.99 -10.25
CA GLY A 601 -48.21 -9.52 -11.44
C GLY A 601 -47.65 -10.89 -11.82
N ASN A 602 -48.46 -11.75 -12.44
CA ASN A 602 -48.06 -13.10 -12.86
C ASN A 602 -47.48 -13.99 -11.74
N GLY A 603 -47.99 -13.82 -10.50
CA GLY A 603 -47.46 -14.51 -9.31
C GLY A 603 -46.09 -14.00 -8.83
N LEU A 604 -45.61 -12.89 -9.42
CA LEU A 604 -44.34 -12.26 -9.07
C LEU A 604 -44.59 -11.01 -8.25
N ARG A 605 -43.63 -10.69 -7.38
CA ARG A 605 -43.51 -9.38 -6.74
C ARG A 605 -42.11 -8.86 -7.06
N TYR A 606 -41.96 -7.58 -7.36
CA TYR A 606 -40.64 -7.01 -7.57
C TYR A 606 -40.47 -5.68 -6.83
N GLY A 607 -39.22 -5.37 -6.52
CA GLY A 607 -38.76 -4.07 -6.07
C GLY A 607 -37.56 -3.64 -6.90
N VAL A 608 -37.40 -2.33 -7.05
CA VAL A 608 -36.28 -1.69 -7.73
C VAL A 608 -35.76 -0.57 -6.84
N SER A 609 -34.45 -0.40 -6.82
CA SER A 609 -33.83 0.80 -6.27
C SER A 609 -32.63 1.17 -7.13
N SER A 610 -32.41 2.47 -7.33
CA SER A 610 -31.23 2.99 -8.01
C SER A 610 -30.73 4.26 -7.34
N MET A 611 -29.41 4.40 -7.22
CA MET A 611 -28.74 5.50 -6.52
C MET A 611 -27.47 5.93 -7.26
N GLN A 612 -27.28 7.24 -7.40
CA GLN A 612 -26.12 7.80 -8.08
C GLN A 612 -24.80 7.58 -7.31
N GLY A 613 -24.83 7.65 -5.98
CA GLY A 613 -23.64 7.41 -5.15
C GLY A 613 -22.56 8.47 -5.38
N TRP A 614 -21.31 8.04 -5.52
CA TRP A 614 -20.15 8.94 -5.60
C TRP A 614 -19.85 9.48 -7.00
N ARG A 615 -20.48 8.96 -8.06
CA ARG A 615 -20.23 9.41 -9.43
C ARG A 615 -20.80 10.80 -9.67
N LEU A 616 -20.20 11.56 -10.60
CA LEU A 616 -20.70 12.88 -11.00
C LEU A 616 -22.10 12.83 -11.62
N GLU A 617 -22.34 11.80 -12.44
CA GLU A 617 -23.59 11.58 -13.16
C GLU A 617 -24.22 10.24 -12.76
N MET A 618 -25.54 10.14 -12.95
CA MET A 618 -26.27 8.88 -12.89
C MET A 618 -26.43 8.35 -14.30
N GLU A 619 -25.65 7.33 -14.66
CA GLU A 619 -25.63 6.74 -15.99
C GLU A 619 -26.41 5.42 -16.06
N ASP A 620 -26.83 4.85 -14.93
CA ASP A 620 -27.68 3.66 -14.88
C ASP A 620 -29.13 3.94 -15.30
N ALA A 621 -29.78 2.92 -15.88
CA ALA A 621 -31.22 2.85 -16.09
C ALA A 621 -31.75 1.43 -15.81
N HIS A 622 -33.06 1.27 -15.73
CA HIS A 622 -33.69 -0.04 -15.51
C HIS A 622 -35.05 -0.13 -16.21
N CYS A 623 -35.55 -1.35 -16.40
CA CYS A 623 -36.89 -1.62 -16.89
C CYS A 623 -37.51 -2.75 -16.08
N ALA A 624 -38.72 -2.57 -15.57
CA ALA A 624 -39.45 -3.58 -14.81
C ALA A 624 -40.91 -3.58 -15.24
N VAL A 625 -41.32 -4.64 -15.94
CA VAL A 625 -42.65 -4.79 -16.53
C VAL A 625 -43.22 -6.15 -16.19
N VAL A 626 -44.41 -6.17 -15.60
CA VAL A 626 -45.21 -7.39 -15.40
C VAL A 626 -46.41 -7.35 -16.34
N GLY A 627 -46.61 -8.44 -17.08
CA GLY A 627 -47.63 -8.50 -18.13
C GLY A 627 -47.20 -7.77 -19.40
N LEU A 628 -46.59 -8.51 -20.33
CA LEU A 628 -46.16 -7.95 -21.61
C LEU A 628 -47.33 -7.78 -22.58
N PRO A 629 -47.27 -6.78 -23.49
CA PRO A 629 -48.32 -6.57 -24.48
C PRO A 629 -48.35 -7.66 -25.56
N HIS A 630 -49.36 -7.61 -26.43
CA HIS A 630 -49.48 -8.46 -27.63
C HIS A 630 -49.67 -9.97 -27.37
N GLY A 631 -50.49 -10.36 -26.39
CA GLY A 631 -50.78 -11.77 -26.09
C GLY A 631 -49.76 -12.45 -25.17
N LEU A 632 -48.88 -11.66 -24.55
CA LEU A 632 -47.82 -12.11 -23.65
C LEU A 632 -48.12 -11.67 -22.20
N GLU A 633 -49.40 -11.59 -21.82
CA GLU A 633 -49.82 -11.05 -20.53
C GLU A 633 -49.31 -11.91 -19.36
N GLN A 634 -48.98 -13.18 -19.60
CA GLN A 634 -48.37 -14.10 -18.62
C GLN A 634 -46.83 -14.03 -18.57
N TRP A 635 -46.23 -13.11 -19.32
CA TRP A 635 -44.79 -12.88 -19.32
C TRP A 635 -44.44 -11.61 -18.56
N SER A 636 -43.23 -11.55 -18.05
CA SER A 636 -42.66 -10.37 -17.37
C SER A 636 -41.24 -10.12 -17.87
N PHE A 637 -40.79 -8.87 -17.81
CA PHE A 637 -39.46 -8.43 -18.23
C PHE A 637 -38.83 -7.54 -17.18
N PHE A 638 -37.58 -7.85 -16.84
CA PHE A 638 -36.78 -7.09 -15.89
C PHE A 638 -35.39 -6.87 -16.46
N ALA A 639 -34.84 -5.66 -16.34
CA ALA A 639 -33.53 -5.31 -16.86
C ALA A 639 -32.84 -4.21 -16.05
N VAL A 640 -31.51 -4.29 -16.00
CA VAL A 640 -30.62 -3.22 -15.52
C VAL A 640 -29.63 -2.88 -16.63
N PHE A 641 -29.40 -1.58 -16.82
CA PHE A 641 -28.54 -1.01 -17.83
C PHE A 641 -27.52 -0.10 -17.16
N ASP A 642 -26.26 -0.51 -17.14
CA ASP A 642 -25.16 0.31 -16.63
C ASP A 642 -24.58 1.12 -17.78
N GLY A 643 -24.74 2.44 -17.73
CA GLY A 643 -24.29 3.35 -18.78
C GLY A 643 -22.87 3.84 -18.52
N HIS A 644 -22.11 4.10 -19.59
CA HIS A 644 -20.79 4.70 -19.48
C HIS A 644 -20.58 5.75 -20.57
N ALA A 645 -19.84 6.82 -20.22
CA ALA A 645 -19.57 7.96 -21.10
C ALA A 645 -20.84 8.71 -21.56
N GLY A 646 -21.88 8.69 -20.73
CA GLY A 646 -23.18 9.35 -20.91
C GLY A 646 -24.36 8.42 -20.58
N PRO A 647 -25.49 8.95 -20.08
CA PRO A 647 -26.68 8.16 -19.73
C PRO A 647 -27.61 7.84 -20.92
N ARG A 648 -27.27 8.30 -22.13
CA ARG A 648 -28.22 8.28 -23.26
C ARG A 648 -28.52 6.86 -23.73
N VAL A 649 -27.49 6.04 -23.94
CA VAL A 649 -27.67 4.66 -24.41
C VAL A 649 -28.40 3.82 -23.37
N SER A 650 -28.05 3.92 -22.08
CA SER A 650 -28.74 3.17 -21.01
C SER A 650 -30.22 3.55 -20.91
N ALA A 651 -30.55 4.85 -20.94
CA ALA A 651 -31.93 5.34 -20.93
C ALA A 651 -32.72 4.86 -22.15
N HIS A 652 -32.13 4.92 -23.35
CA HIS A 652 -32.79 4.46 -24.57
C HIS A 652 -33.00 2.93 -24.58
N CYS A 653 -32.07 2.18 -23.98
CA CYS A 653 -32.23 0.74 -23.78
C CYS A 653 -33.39 0.42 -22.83
N ALA A 654 -33.50 1.15 -21.72
CA ALA A 654 -34.60 0.97 -20.75
C ALA A 654 -35.98 1.22 -21.38
N GLU A 655 -36.09 2.18 -22.29
CA GLU A 655 -37.35 2.52 -22.95
C GLU A 655 -37.72 1.57 -24.10
N HIS A 656 -36.74 1.10 -24.89
CA HIS A 656 -37.04 0.49 -26.20
C HIS A 656 -36.53 -0.94 -26.42
N LEU A 657 -35.71 -1.49 -25.51
CA LEU A 657 -35.17 -2.85 -25.71
C LEU A 657 -36.27 -3.90 -25.69
N LEU A 658 -37.21 -3.81 -24.75
CA LEU A 658 -38.34 -4.72 -24.66
C LEU A 658 -39.15 -4.72 -25.95
N ASP A 659 -39.51 -3.55 -26.46
CA ASP A 659 -40.26 -3.39 -27.72
C ASP A 659 -39.52 -4.01 -28.90
N CYS A 660 -38.19 -3.81 -28.98
CA CYS A 660 -37.40 -4.41 -30.05
C CYS A 660 -37.37 -5.94 -29.97
N ILE A 661 -37.35 -6.51 -28.77
CA ILE A 661 -37.41 -7.96 -28.53
C ILE A 661 -38.79 -8.51 -28.92
N VAL A 662 -39.89 -7.97 -28.38
CA VAL A 662 -41.25 -8.51 -28.62
C VAL A 662 -41.73 -8.29 -30.06
N GLN A 663 -41.20 -7.28 -30.76
CA GLN A 663 -41.50 -7.04 -32.17
C GLN A 663 -40.57 -7.79 -33.13
N ALA A 664 -39.54 -8.48 -32.65
CA ALA A 664 -38.69 -9.30 -33.50
C ALA A 664 -39.51 -10.42 -34.14
N GLU A 665 -39.30 -10.67 -35.43
CA GLU A 665 -40.09 -11.63 -36.22
C GLU A 665 -40.11 -13.01 -35.55
N HIS A 666 -38.92 -13.51 -35.19
CA HIS A 666 -38.79 -14.79 -34.49
C HIS A 666 -39.45 -14.78 -33.10
N PHE A 667 -39.48 -13.66 -32.38
CA PHE A 667 -40.21 -13.62 -31.11
C PHE A 667 -41.74 -13.74 -31.32
N ARG A 668 -42.26 -13.10 -32.37
CA ARG A 668 -43.70 -13.11 -32.70
C ARG A 668 -44.19 -14.43 -33.25
N GLU A 669 -43.37 -15.15 -34.02
CA GLU A 669 -43.70 -16.47 -34.57
C GLU A 669 -44.11 -17.47 -33.46
N ASN A 670 -43.54 -17.35 -32.27
CA ASN A 670 -43.84 -18.19 -31.11
C ASN A 670 -45.09 -17.74 -30.31
N SER A 671 -45.50 -16.48 -30.49
CA SER A 671 -46.60 -15.86 -29.73
C SER A 671 -47.98 -16.11 -30.35
N LEU A 672 -48.03 -16.71 -31.55
CA LEU A 672 -49.22 -16.86 -32.39
C LEU A 672 -49.74 -18.30 -32.53
N ALA A 673 -49.27 -19.25 -31.72
CA ALA A 673 -49.84 -20.61 -31.72
C ALA A 673 -51.29 -20.59 -31.21
N GLU A 674 -52.26 -20.58 -32.12
CA GLU A 674 -53.70 -20.35 -31.95
C GLU A 674 -54.47 -21.30 -31.02
N ASN A 675 -53.83 -22.25 -30.33
CA ASN A 675 -54.52 -23.25 -29.52
C ASN A 675 -53.98 -23.31 -28.08
N GLY A 676 -54.22 -22.26 -27.29
CA GLY A 676 -54.60 -22.29 -25.86
C GLY A 676 -53.92 -23.25 -24.87
N ALA A 677 -52.81 -23.89 -25.22
CA ALA A 677 -52.07 -24.83 -24.40
C ALA A 677 -50.68 -24.23 -24.17
N ILE A 678 -50.43 -23.82 -22.93
CA ILE A 678 -49.25 -23.13 -22.41
C ILE A 678 -47.93 -23.96 -22.53
N ASN A 679 -47.94 -25.08 -23.25
CA ASN A 679 -46.94 -26.14 -23.09
C ASN A 679 -45.79 -26.18 -24.12
N ASP A 680 -45.89 -25.57 -25.31
CA ASP A 680 -44.82 -25.65 -26.32
C ASP A 680 -44.31 -24.27 -26.75
N ILE A 681 -43.59 -23.57 -25.85
CA ILE A 681 -42.75 -22.42 -26.22
C ILE A 681 -41.50 -22.96 -26.93
N ASP A 682 -41.27 -22.59 -28.19
CA ASP A 682 -39.99 -22.90 -28.86
C ASP A 682 -38.85 -22.03 -28.30
N VAL A 683 -38.09 -22.60 -27.37
CA VAL A 683 -36.99 -21.93 -26.66
C VAL A 683 -35.97 -21.31 -27.61
N GLU A 684 -35.65 -21.95 -28.74
CA GLU A 684 -34.63 -21.43 -29.67
C GLU A 684 -35.14 -20.23 -30.45
N THR A 685 -36.42 -20.24 -30.83
CA THR A 685 -37.07 -19.12 -31.50
C THR A 685 -37.18 -17.89 -30.58
N VAL A 686 -37.45 -18.08 -29.27
CA VAL A 686 -37.38 -16.98 -28.28
C VAL A 686 -35.95 -16.44 -28.14
N LYS A 687 -34.93 -17.31 -28.01
CA LYS A 687 -33.52 -16.90 -27.93
C LYS A 687 -33.13 -16.07 -29.15
N LYS A 688 -33.54 -16.49 -30.35
CA LYS A 688 -33.27 -15.76 -31.58
C LYS A 688 -33.97 -14.40 -31.59
N GLY A 689 -35.24 -14.33 -31.17
CA GLY A 689 -35.97 -13.08 -31.01
C GLY A 689 -35.31 -12.08 -30.04
N ILE A 690 -34.82 -12.56 -28.89
CA ILE A 690 -34.08 -11.72 -27.93
C ILE A 690 -32.79 -11.19 -28.58
N ARG A 691 -32.00 -12.06 -29.21
CA ARG A 691 -30.77 -11.67 -29.91
C ARG A 691 -31.04 -10.61 -30.98
N ASP A 692 -32.06 -10.82 -31.80
CA ASP A 692 -32.43 -9.90 -32.87
C ASP A 692 -32.91 -8.55 -32.32
N GLY A 693 -33.62 -8.55 -31.18
CA GLY A 693 -34.01 -7.33 -30.47
C GLY A 693 -32.81 -6.47 -30.07
N PHE A 694 -31.77 -7.08 -29.49
CA PHE A 694 -30.51 -6.39 -29.14
C PHE A 694 -29.82 -5.79 -30.37
N LEU A 695 -29.64 -6.60 -31.43
CA LEU A 695 -28.96 -6.14 -32.65
C LEU A 695 -29.74 -5.04 -33.36
N LYS A 696 -31.07 -5.17 -33.42
CA LYS A 696 -31.97 -4.17 -34.03
C LYS A 696 -31.94 -2.86 -33.25
N LEU A 697 -31.91 -2.91 -31.92
CA LEU A 697 -31.81 -1.69 -31.10
C LEU A 697 -30.45 -1.00 -31.31
N ASP A 698 -29.34 -1.76 -31.29
CA ASP A 698 -28.00 -1.19 -31.54
C ASP A 698 -27.91 -0.53 -32.92
N GLU A 699 -28.49 -1.16 -33.96
CA GLU A 699 -28.53 -0.56 -35.29
C GLU A 699 -29.40 0.70 -35.37
N LYS A 700 -30.54 0.73 -34.67
CA LYS A 700 -31.40 1.92 -34.57
C LYS A 700 -30.68 3.06 -33.87
N MET A 701 -30.05 2.80 -32.73
CA MET A 701 -29.32 3.81 -31.95
C MET A 701 -28.13 4.40 -32.71
N LYS A 702 -27.45 3.60 -33.55
CA LYS A 702 -26.37 4.08 -34.43
C LYS A 702 -26.80 5.21 -35.37
N LYS A 703 -28.09 5.29 -35.71
CA LYS A 703 -28.69 6.28 -36.64
C LYS A 703 -29.26 7.51 -35.91
N LEU A 704 -29.12 7.62 -34.59
CA LEU A 704 -29.54 8.80 -33.85
C LEU A 704 -28.61 9.99 -34.19
N PRO A 705 -29.14 11.21 -34.43
CA PRO A 705 -28.35 12.35 -34.89
C PRO A 705 -27.12 12.65 -34.02
N GLU A 706 -27.26 12.57 -32.70
CA GLU A 706 -26.19 12.86 -31.73
C GLU A 706 -25.12 11.76 -31.67
N VAL A 707 -25.49 10.53 -32.00
CA VAL A 707 -24.57 9.39 -32.08
C VAL A 707 -23.83 9.40 -33.42
N GLU A 708 -24.56 9.66 -34.51
CA GLU A 708 -24.00 9.73 -35.87
C GLU A 708 -23.05 10.94 -36.03
N SER A 709 -23.36 12.07 -35.39
CA SER A 709 -22.47 13.24 -35.35
C SER A 709 -21.22 13.02 -34.47
N GLY A 710 -21.22 11.99 -33.62
CA GLY A 710 -20.15 11.71 -32.66
C GLY A 710 -20.16 12.60 -31.42
N GLU A 711 -21.24 13.38 -31.20
CA GLU A 711 -21.45 14.16 -29.98
C GLU A 711 -21.65 13.25 -28.76
N ASP A 712 -22.37 12.14 -28.96
CA ASP A 712 -22.56 11.09 -27.96
C ASP A 712 -21.70 9.87 -28.29
N LYS A 713 -20.92 9.44 -27.30
CA LYS A 713 -20.04 8.27 -27.38
C LYS A 713 -20.37 7.25 -26.30
N SER A 714 -21.55 7.36 -25.70
CA SER A 714 -21.95 6.50 -24.62
C SER A 714 -22.15 5.07 -25.09
N GLY A 715 -22.00 4.15 -24.14
CA GLY A 715 -22.41 2.77 -24.27
C GLY A 715 -23.18 2.35 -23.04
N SER A 716 -23.76 1.17 -23.09
CA SER A 716 -24.39 0.58 -21.92
C SER A 716 -24.31 -0.93 -21.93
N THR A 717 -24.06 -1.50 -20.76
CA THR A 717 -24.33 -2.90 -20.50
C THR A 717 -25.83 -3.15 -20.43
N ALA A 718 -26.24 -4.39 -20.59
CA ALA A 718 -27.62 -4.79 -20.41
C ALA A 718 -27.66 -6.20 -19.83
N VAL A 719 -28.20 -6.33 -18.62
CA VAL A 719 -28.62 -7.62 -18.09
C VAL A 719 -30.13 -7.62 -17.99
N CYS A 720 -30.79 -8.61 -18.60
CA CYS A 720 -32.24 -8.73 -18.53
C CYS A 720 -32.72 -10.16 -18.37
N ALA A 721 -33.92 -10.30 -17.80
CA ALA A 721 -34.62 -11.56 -17.62
C ALA A 721 -36.05 -11.44 -18.15
N LEU A 722 -36.37 -12.26 -19.16
CA LEU A 722 -37.76 -12.52 -19.56
C LEU A 722 -38.25 -13.75 -18.79
N ILE A 723 -39.38 -13.61 -18.11
CA ILE A 723 -39.97 -14.66 -17.28
C ILE A 723 -41.29 -15.06 -17.92
N SER A 724 -41.33 -16.26 -18.49
CA SER A 724 -42.55 -16.90 -18.99
C SER A 724 -43.19 -17.77 -17.89
N PRO A 725 -44.36 -18.39 -18.12
CA PRO A 725 -44.91 -19.37 -17.18
C PRO A 725 -43.96 -20.51 -16.82
N ASN A 726 -43.10 -20.94 -17.76
CA ASN A 726 -42.31 -22.17 -17.62
C ASN A 726 -40.79 -21.95 -17.57
N TYR A 727 -40.30 -20.79 -18.03
CA TYR A 727 -38.87 -20.55 -18.23
C TYR A 727 -38.44 -19.13 -17.83
N PHE A 728 -37.22 -19.04 -17.31
CA PHE A 728 -36.41 -17.83 -17.27
C PHE A 728 -35.51 -17.77 -18.51
N PHE A 729 -35.55 -16.66 -19.22
CA PHE A 729 -34.62 -16.33 -20.29
C PHE A 729 -33.73 -15.18 -19.83
N PHE A 730 -32.50 -15.51 -19.43
CA PHE A 730 -31.50 -14.52 -19.05
C PHE A 730 -30.73 -14.11 -20.29
N ALA A 731 -30.59 -12.80 -20.54
CA ALA A 731 -29.74 -12.26 -21.57
C ALA A 731 -28.78 -11.25 -20.93
N ASN A 732 -27.46 -11.49 -21.07
CA ASN A 732 -26.42 -10.62 -20.55
C ASN A 732 -25.54 -10.06 -21.67
N CYS A 733 -25.27 -8.77 -21.64
CA CYS A 733 -24.40 -8.06 -22.57
C CYS A 733 -23.60 -7.01 -21.78
N GLY A 734 -22.42 -7.39 -21.29
CA GLY A 734 -21.61 -6.57 -20.39
C GLY A 734 -21.32 -7.26 -19.05
N ASP A 735 -20.98 -6.48 -18.03
CA ASP A 735 -20.57 -6.92 -16.70
C ASP A 735 -21.54 -6.57 -15.57
N SER A 736 -22.72 -6.04 -15.89
CA SER A 736 -23.90 -6.25 -15.05
C SER A 736 -24.21 -7.75 -14.91
N ARG A 737 -24.88 -8.15 -13.83
CA ARG A 737 -25.12 -9.56 -13.52
C ARG A 737 -26.52 -9.83 -12.97
N ALA A 738 -27.06 -10.98 -13.35
CA ALA A 738 -28.27 -11.56 -12.81
C ALA A 738 -27.94 -12.83 -12.01
N VAL A 739 -28.55 -12.98 -10.83
CA VAL A 739 -28.36 -14.13 -9.92
C VAL A 739 -29.72 -14.66 -9.46
N LEU A 740 -30.00 -15.95 -9.71
CA LEU A 740 -31.21 -16.64 -9.29
C LEU A 740 -30.93 -17.47 -8.02
N SER A 741 -31.68 -17.22 -6.96
CA SER A 741 -31.71 -18.05 -5.76
C SER A 741 -32.74 -19.17 -5.87
N ARG A 742 -32.31 -20.40 -5.60
CA ARG A 742 -33.17 -21.59 -5.55
C ARG A 742 -32.72 -22.51 -4.42
N GLY A 743 -33.67 -22.93 -3.56
CA GLY A 743 -33.38 -23.83 -2.44
C GLY A 743 -32.29 -23.31 -1.49
N GLY A 744 -32.27 -22.00 -1.25
CA GLY A 744 -31.32 -21.32 -0.38
C GLY A 744 -29.90 -21.19 -0.89
N LYS A 745 -29.67 -21.27 -2.20
CA LYS A 745 -28.36 -21.09 -2.82
C LYS A 745 -28.44 -20.21 -4.05
N ALA A 746 -27.33 -19.51 -4.35
CA ALA A 746 -27.10 -18.88 -5.65
C ALA A 746 -27.01 -19.96 -6.75
N PHE A 747 -28.17 -20.38 -7.28
CA PHE A 747 -28.30 -21.54 -8.16
C PHE A 747 -27.78 -21.26 -9.57
N PHE A 748 -27.95 -20.02 -10.05
CA PHE A 748 -27.51 -19.60 -11.36
C PHE A 748 -27.06 -18.15 -11.33
N SER A 749 -26.01 -17.82 -12.08
CA SER A 749 -25.64 -16.45 -12.40
C SER A 749 -25.27 -16.30 -13.87
N THR A 750 -25.52 -15.13 -14.46
CA THR A 750 -24.94 -14.77 -15.76
C THR A 750 -23.43 -14.62 -15.65
N LEU A 751 -22.72 -14.78 -16.77
CA LEU A 751 -21.27 -14.57 -16.84
C LEU A 751 -20.98 -13.15 -17.32
N ASP A 752 -20.13 -12.43 -16.60
CA ASP A 752 -19.72 -11.08 -16.96
C ASP A 752 -18.84 -11.10 -18.22
N HIS A 753 -19.12 -10.21 -19.16
CA HIS A 753 -18.37 -10.06 -20.41
C HIS A 753 -17.16 -9.15 -20.25
N LYS A 754 -16.14 -9.64 -19.55
CA LYS A 754 -14.86 -8.94 -19.40
C LYS A 754 -13.93 -9.19 -20.60
N PRO A 755 -13.17 -8.19 -21.08
CA PRO A 755 -12.23 -8.34 -22.21
C PRO A 755 -11.21 -9.46 -22.07
N ILE A 756 -10.89 -9.90 -20.85
CA ILE A 756 -9.97 -11.01 -20.60
C ILE A 756 -10.57 -12.40 -20.87
N ASN A 757 -11.89 -12.52 -20.96
CA ASN A 757 -12.55 -13.80 -21.20
C ASN A 757 -12.07 -14.38 -22.55
N PRO A 758 -11.81 -15.70 -22.64
CA PRO A 758 -11.15 -16.29 -23.82
C PRO A 758 -11.83 -15.97 -25.15
N THR A 759 -13.16 -16.11 -25.24
CA THR A 759 -13.94 -15.84 -26.45
C THR A 759 -13.95 -14.36 -26.81
N GLU A 760 -14.07 -13.49 -25.81
CA GLU A 760 -14.11 -12.04 -25.98
C GLU A 760 -12.76 -11.51 -26.45
N LYS A 761 -11.68 -11.96 -25.82
CA LYS A 761 -10.31 -11.65 -26.20
C LYS A 761 -10.01 -12.11 -27.63
N GLU A 762 -10.44 -13.31 -27.99
CA GLU A 762 -10.26 -13.83 -29.34
C GLU A 762 -11.00 -12.98 -30.38
N ARG A 763 -12.26 -12.60 -30.12
CA ARG A 763 -13.02 -11.68 -30.99
C ARG A 763 -12.29 -10.34 -31.14
N ILE A 764 -11.89 -9.73 -30.02
CA ILE A 764 -11.18 -8.43 -30.00
C ILE A 764 -9.90 -8.51 -30.86
N GLN A 765 -9.12 -9.59 -30.72
CA GLN A 765 -7.89 -9.80 -31.49
C GLN A 765 -8.17 -10.02 -32.99
N ARG A 766 -9.20 -10.81 -33.33
CA ARG A 766 -9.62 -11.02 -34.72
C ARG A 766 -10.17 -9.75 -35.38
N ALA A 767 -10.69 -8.82 -34.59
CA ALA A 767 -11.11 -7.48 -35.01
C ALA A 767 -9.94 -6.47 -35.08
N GLY A 768 -8.69 -6.91 -34.89
CA GLY A 768 -7.49 -6.06 -34.98
C GLY A 768 -7.16 -5.28 -33.71
N GLY A 769 -7.90 -5.50 -32.62
CA GLY A 769 -7.65 -4.87 -31.32
C GLY A 769 -6.78 -5.71 -30.39
N SER A 770 -6.66 -5.23 -29.16
CA SER A 770 -5.90 -5.88 -28.10
C SER A 770 -6.60 -5.75 -26.75
N VAL A 771 -6.24 -6.62 -25.80
CA VAL A 771 -6.74 -6.55 -24.42
C VAL A 771 -5.57 -6.18 -23.52
N MET A 772 -5.63 -4.98 -22.93
CA MET A 772 -4.58 -4.43 -22.06
C MET A 772 -5.18 -4.13 -20.68
N ILE A 773 -4.64 -4.74 -19.62
CA ILE A 773 -5.08 -4.49 -18.23
C ILE A 773 -6.61 -4.67 -18.08
N GLN A 774 -7.14 -5.75 -18.66
CA GLN A 774 -8.57 -6.06 -18.72
C GLN A 774 -9.45 -5.10 -19.51
N ARG A 775 -8.86 -4.20 -20.30
CA ARG A 775 -9.60 -3.23 -21.13
C ARG A 775 -9.36 -3.46 -22.63
N VAL A 776 -10.40 -3.26 -23.44
CA VAL A 776 -10.31 -3.22 -24.91
C VAL A 776 -9.45 -2.02 -25.30
N ASN A 777 -8.34 -2.29 -25.99
CA ASN A 777 -7.31 -1.32 -26.37
C ASN A 777 -6.80 -0.43 -25.20
N GLY A 778 -6.90 -0.91 -23.97
CA GLY A 778 -6.50 -0.16 -22.77
C GLY A 778 -7.51 0.88 -22.27
N SER A 779 -8.66 1.02 -22.93
CA SER A 779 -9.67 2.06 -22.65
C SER A 779 -10.93 1.49 -21.98
N LEU A 780 -11.69 0.64 -22.67
CA LEU A 780 -13.02 0.20 -22.22
C LEU A 780 -12.95 -1.10 -21.40
N ALA A 781 -13.57 -1.13 -20.21
CA ALA A 781 -13.49 -2.28 -19.28
C ALA A 781 -14.49 -3.41 -19.59
N VAL A 782 -15.45 -3.16 -20.47
CA VAL A 782 -16.42 -4.15 -20.96
C VAL A 782 -16.04 -4.62 -22.36
N SER A 783 -16.35 -5.87 -22.66
CA SER A 783 -16.17 -6.43 -24.01
C SER A 783 -17.47 -6.50 -24.79
N ARG A 784 -18.62 -6.42 -24.13
CA ARG A 784 -19.92 -6.37 -24.78
C ARG A 784 -20.73 -5.22 -24.21
N ALA A 785 -21.40 -4.50 -25.10
CA ALA A 785 -22.25 -3.37 -24.77
C ALA A 785 -23.08 -2.98 -26.00
N LEU A 786 -24.25 -2.39 -25.75
CA LEU A 786 -24.97 -1.59 -26.72
C LEU A 786 -24.31 -0.20 -26.80
N GLY A 787 -24.37 0.48 -27.93
CA GLY A 787 -23.65 1.75 -28.13
C GLY A 787 -22.16 1.54 -28.45
N ASP A 788 -21.26 2.36 -27.90
CA ASP A 788 -19.80 2.24 -28.10
C ASP A 788 -19.36 2.17 -29.57
N TYR A 789 -19.99 2.95 -30.44
CA TYR A 789 -19.82 2.77 -31.89
C TYR A 789 -18.40 3.02 -32.39
N GLU A 790 -17.56 3.75 -31.66
CA GLU A 790 -16.12 3.86 -31.95
C GLU A 790 -15.41 2.49 -31.98
N TYR A 791 -15.92 1.51 -31.24
CA TYR A 791 -15.40 0.15 -31.17
C TYR A 791 -16.09 -0.79 -32.18
N LYS A 792 -17.03 -0.29 -32.99
CA LYS A 792 -17.87 -1.05 -33.93
C LYS A 792 -17.71 -0.61 -35.39
N GLN A 793 -16.51 -0.14 -35.74
CA GLN A 793 -16.16 0.41 -37.06
C GLN A 793 -15.10 -0.41 -37.82
N VAL A 794 -14.81 -1.64 -37.40
CA VAL A 794 -13.82 -2.49 -38.08
C VAL A 794 -14.39 -2.95 -39.42
N GLU A 795 -13.76 -2.53 -40.52
CA GLU A 795 -14.14 -2.93 -41.87
C GLU A 795 -14.03 -4.45 -42.07
N GLY A 796 -14.99 -5.01 -42.81
CA GLY A 796 -15.01 -6.46 -43.12
C GLY A 796 -15.42 -7.37 -41.95
N LYS A 797 -15.86 -6.80 -40.82
CA LYS A 797 -16.38 -7.55 -39.67
C LYS A 797 -17.88 -7.35 -39.49
N GLY A 798 -18.62 -8.42 -39.21
CA GLY A 798 -20.04 -8.33 -38.86
C GLY A 798 -20.26 -7.61 -37.52
N PRO A 799 -21.52 -7.23 -37.17
CA PRO A 799 -21.82 -6.50 -35.94
C PRO A 799 -21.32 -7.19 -34.66
N CYS A 800 -21.41 -8.52 -34.61
CA CYS A 800 -20.99 -9.34 -33.45
C CYS A 800 -19.49 -9.67 -33.45
N GLU A 801 -18.76 -9.29 -34.50
CA GLU A 801 -17.32 -9.56 -34.67
C GLU A 801 -16.45 -8.31 -34.45
N GLN A 802 -17.05 -7.24 -33.94
CA GLN A 802 -16.40 -5.97 -33.65
C GLN A 802 -15.53 -6.03 -32.38
N LEU A 803 -14.82 -4.94 -32.05
CA LEU A 803 -14.04 -4.88 -30.81
C LEU A 803 -14.95 -5.00 -29.58
N VAL A 804 -16.09 -4.31 -29.61
CA VAL A 804 -17.18 -4.45 -28.63
C VAL A 804 -18.38 -5.06 -29.34
N SER A 805 -18.92 -6.16 -28.81
CA SER A 805 -20.08 -6.83 -29.42
C SER A 805 -21.39 -6.39 -28.75
N PRO A 806 -22.45 -6.09 -29.51
CA PRO A 806 -23.80 -5.90 -28.96
C PRO A 806 -24.55 -7.22 -28.71
N GLU A 807 -23.94 -8.38 -29.02
CA GLU A 807 -24.61 -9.67 -28.94
C GLU A 807 -24.78 -10.16 -27.49
N PRO A 808 -26.01 -10.39 -27.01
CA PRO A 808 -26.23 -10.93 -25.67
C PRO A 808 -25.88 -12.41 -25.60
N GLU A 809 -25.34 -12.85 -24.47
CA GLU A 809 -25.33 -14.26 -24.09
C GLU A 809 -26.69 -14.63 -23.48
N ILE A 810 -27.38 -15.60 -24.08
CA ILE A 810 -28.73 -16.00 -23.67
C ILE A 810 -28.72 -17.39 -23.04
N THR A 811 -29.06 -17.45 -21.76
CA THR A 811 -29.19 -18.70 -21.00
C THR A 811 -30.63 -18.91 -20.56
N VAL A 812 -31.13 -20.14 -20.73
CA VAL A 812 -32.52 -20.50 -20.40
C VAL A 812 -32.55 -21.49 -19.25
N ARG A 813 -33.41 -21.23 -18.26
CA ARG A 813 -33.63 -22.09 -17.09
C ARG A 813 -35.11 -22.39 -16.93
N LYS A 814 -35.45 -23.64 -16.64
CA LYS A 814 -36.84 -24.01 -16.32
C LYS A 814 -37.20 -23.50 -14.93
N ARG A 815 -38.41 -22.95 -14.79
CA ARG A 815 -38.97 -22.53 -13.51
C ARG A 815 -39.30 -23.75 -12.65
N ASP A 816 -39.09 -23.59 -11.36
CA ASP A 816 -39.48 -24.52 -10.31
C ASP A 816 -40.28 -23.72 -9.28
N LEU A 817 -41.61 -23.84 -9.35
CA LEU A 817 -42.52 -23.03 -8.54
C LEU A 817 -42.37 -23.28 -7.04
N GLU A 818 -41.86 -24.45 -6.64
CA GLU A 818 -41.71 -24.81 -5.22
C GLU A 818 -40.40 -24.27 -4.64
N THR A 819 -39.32 -24.26 -5.43
CA THR A 819 -37.97 -23.98 -4.92
C THR A 819 -37.35 -22.67 -5.40
N ASP A 820 -37.90 -22.02 -6.43
CA ASP A 820 -37.47 -20.69 -6.86
C ASP A 820 -37.82 -19.64 -5.80
N GLU A 821 -36.82 -18.87 -5.37
CA GLU A 821 -36.97 -17.95 -4.24
C GLU A 821 -37.02 -16.51 -4.73
N PHE A 822 -35.94 -16.05 -5.35
CA PHE A 822 -35.86 -14.71 -5.92
C PHE A 822 -34.76 -14.61 -6.96
N LEU A 823 -34.84 -13.57 -7.78
CA LEU A 823 -33.89 -13.19 -8.81
C LEU A 823 -33.42 -11.75 -8.55
N VAL A 824 -32.11 -11.54 -8.54
CA VAL A 824 -31.49 -10.22 -8.44
C VAL A 824 -30.84 -9.89 -9.78
N LEU A 825 -31.13 -8.71 -10.35
CA LEU A 825 -30.37 -8.11 -11.45
C LEU A 825 -29.74 -6.83 -10.93
N ALA A 826 -28.44 -6.64 -11.12
CA ALA A 826 -27.75 -5.42 -10.70
C ALA A 826 -26.54 -5.09 -11.57
N CYS A 827 -26.13 -3.82 -11.55
CA CYS A 827 -24.87 -3.35 -12.14
C CYS A 827 -23.65 -3.73 -11.29
N ASP A 828 -22.44 -3.50 -11.82
CA ASP A 828 -21.19 -3.88 -11.14
C ASP A 828 -20.96 -3.07 -9.85
N GLY A 829 -21.58 -1.90 -9.70
CA GLY A 829 -21.61 -1.12 -8.46
C GLY A 829 -22.10 -1.90 -7.22
N ILE A 830 -22.87 -2.98 -7.41
CA ILE A 830 -23.22 -3.96 -6.38
C ILE A 830 -22.21 -5.11 -6.33
N TRP A 831 -21.93 -5.72 -7.48
CA TRP A 831 -21.14 -6.96 -7.57
C TRP A 831 -19.64 -6.78 -7.32
N ASP A 832 -19.13 -5.56 -7.36
CA ASP A 832 -17.74 -5.21 -7.04
C ASP A 832 -17.44 -5.32 -5.54
N VAL A 833 -18.48 -5.26 -4.69
CA VAL A 833 -18.33 -5.25 -3.22
C VAL A 833 -19.08 -6.37 -2.51
N MET A 834 -20.01 -7.06 -3.19
CA MET A 834 -20.72 -8.23 -2.67
C MET A 834 -20.69 -9.38 -3.69
N SER A 835 -20.35 -10.58 -3.24
CA SER A 835 -20.38 -11.79 -4.08
C SER A 835 -21.81 -12.27 -4.35
N ASN A 836 -21.96 -13.25 -5.25
CA ASN A 836 -23.26 -13.86 -5.55
C ASN A 836 -23.89 -14.44 -4.27
N GLU A 837 -23.10 -15.17 -3.49
CA GLU A 837 -23.51 -15.76 -2.22
C GLU A 837 -23.84 -14.69 -1.18
N ASP A 838 -23.03 -13.63 -1.06
CA ASP A 838 -23.31 -12.54 -0.11
C ASP A 838 -24.66 -11.86 -0.37
N VAL A 839 -24.96 -11.56 -1.65
CA VAL A 839 -26.24 -10.93 -2.02
C VAL A 839 -27.40 -11.91 -1.78
N CYS A 840 -27.26 -13.18 -2.16
CA CYS A 840 -28.29 -14.18 -1.90
C CYS A 840 -28.60 -14.33 -0.41
N ASP A 841 -27.57 -14.49 0.43
CA ASP A 841 -27.74 -14.67 1.87
C ASP A 841 -28.33 -13.41 2.52
N TYR A 842 -27.86 -12.23 2.11
CA TYR A 842 -28.37 -10.97 2.64
C TYR A 842 -29.83 -10.72 2.24
N VAL A 843 -30.21 -11.00 0.98
CA VAL A 843 -31.61 -10.89 0.53
C VAL A 843 -32.51 -11.89 1.25
N ARG A 844 -32.07 -13.15 1.41
CA ARG A 844 -32.81 -14.16 2.19
C ARG A 844 -33.04 -13.69 3.61
N TYR A 845 -32.00 -13.17 4.25
CA TYR A 845 -32.10 -12.60 5.58
C TYR A 845 -33.13 -11.46 5.62
N GLN A 846 -33.02 -10.48 4.72
CA GLN A 846 -33.97 -9.35 4.64
C GLN A 846 -35.43 -9.79 4.39
N LEU A 847 -35.66 -10.80 3.55
CA LEU A 847 -37.00 -11.36 3.28
C LEU A 847 -37.63 -12.05 4.51
N THR A 848 -36.82 -12.55 5.44
CA THR A 848 -37.32 -13.08 6.71
C THR A 848 -37.67 -11.97 7.72
N LEU A 849 -37.20 -10.74 7.48
CA LEU A 849 -37.49 -9.59 8.34
C LEU A 849 -38.67 -8.75 7.84
N GLN A 850 -38.79 -8.57 6.53
CA GLN A 850 -39.79 -7.68 5.93
C GLN A 850 -40.25 -8.16 4.56
N SER A 851 -41.39 -7.61 4.11
CA SER A 851 -41.98 -7.91 2.79
C SER A 851 -41.92 -6.74 1.80
N ASP A 852 -41.43 -5.58 2.24
CA ASP A 852 -41.26 -4.39 1.42
C ASP A 852 -40.01 -4.52 0.54
N LEU A 853 -40.22 -4.76 -0.75
CA LEU A 853 -39.12 -5.01 -1.68
C LEU A 853 -38.34 -3.73 -2.04
N GLU A 854 -38.94 -2.54 -1.93
CA GLU A 854 -38.21 -1.28 -2.15
C GLU A 854 -37.22 -1.04 -1.01
N ALA A 855 -37.65 -1.32 0.22
CA ALA A 855 -36.80 -1.24 1.41
C ALA A 855 -35.65 -2.24 1.34
N ILE A 856 -35.91 -3.49 0.91
CA ILE A 856 -34.86 -4.51 0.73
C ILE A 856 -33.85 -4.05 -0.33
N CYS A 857 -34.32 -3.59 -1.50
CA CYS A 857 -33.43 -3.09 -2.56
C CYS A 857 -32.59 -1.91 -2.09
N SER A 858 -33.20 -0.96 -1.38
CA SER A 858 -32.51 0.20 -0.82
C SER A 858 -31.46 -0.22 0.21
N SER A 859 -31.76 -1.23 1.04
CA SER A 859 -30.82 -1.79 2.01
C SER A 859 -29.61 -2.45 1.35
N ILE A 860 -29.78 -3.11 0.20
CA ILE A 860 -28.66 -3.67 -0.59
C ILE A 860 -27.75 -2.53 -1.07
N ILE A 861 -28.33 -1.48 -1.65
CA ILE A 861 -27.58 -0.31 -2.14
C ILE A 861 -26.81 0.37 -1.01
N ASP A 862 -27.47 0.66 0.12
CA ASP A 862 -26.82 1.32 1.25
C ASP A 862 -25.69 0.45 1.82
N THR A 863 -25.89 -0.87 1.90
CA THR A 863 -24.85 -1.81 2.32
C THR A 863 -23.66 -1.78 1.38
N CYS A 864 -23.87 -1.77 0.06
CA CYS A 864 -22.80 -1.71 -0.93
C CYS A 864 -22.03 -0.38 -0.88
N LEU A 865 -22.74 0.73 -0.73
CA LEU A 865 -22.13 2.05 -0.50
C LEU A 865 -21.23 2.03 0.74
N HIS A 866 -21.72 1.46 1.84
CA HIS A 866 -20.98 1.37 3.10
C HIS A 866 -19.78 0.41 3.04
N LYS A 867 -19.85 -0.65 2.23
CA LYS A 867 -18.72 -1.54 1.91
C LYS A 867 -17.69 -0.89 0.98
N GLY A 868 -17.97 0.33 0.49
CA GLY A 868 -17.01 1.15 -0.23
C GLY A 868 -17.24 1.22 -1.73
N SER A 869 -18.41 0.81 -2.24
CA SER A 869 -18.79 1.06 -3.63
C SER A 869 -18.80 2.57 -3.89
N LYS A 870 -18.17 2.96 -5.00
CA LYS A 870 -18.08 4.36 -5.45
C LYS A 870 -18.79 4.58 -6.77
N ASP A 871 -19.60 3.62 -7.19
CA ASP A 871 -20.28 3.63 -8.47
C ASP A 871 -21.73 4.11 -8.39
N ASN A 872 -22.38 4.23 -9.55
CA ASN A 872 -23.83 4.12 -9.64
C ASN A 872 -24.24 2.71 -9.21
N MET A 873 -25.41 2.60 -8.58
CA MET A 873 -25.90 1.33 -8.06
C MET A 873 -27.37 1.21 -8.41
N SER A 874 -27.71 0.18 -9.18
CA SER A 874 -29.08 -0.17 -9.53
C SER A 874 -29.32 -1.66 -9.29
N VAL A 875 -30.44 -1.98 -8.64
CA VAL A 875 -30.84 -3.36 -8.33
C VAL A 875 -32.32 -3.56 -8.59
N VAL A 876 -32.65 -4.67 -9.25
CA VAL A 876 -34.01 -5.18 -9.43
C VAL A 876 -34.09 -6.53 -8.70
N LEU A 877 -34.98 -6.62 -7.71
CA LEU A 877 -35.28 -7.85 -6.97
C LEU A 877 -36.65 -8.36 -7.38
N VAL A 878 -36.72 -9.59 -7.90
CA VAL A 878 -37.97 -10.28 -8.24
C VAL A 878 -38.14 -11.48 -7.31
N VAL A 879 -39.24 -11.55 -6.59
CA VAL A 879 -39.52 -12.56 -5.57
C VAL A 879 -40.62 -13.52 -6.05
N PHE A 880 -40.37 -14.82 -5.88
CA PHE A 880 -41.25 -15.92 -6.26
C PHE A 880 -41.91 -16.56 -5.02
N GLU A 881 -42.76 -17.58 -5.24
CA GLU A 881 -43.52 -18.24 -4.15
C GLU A 881 -42.64 -19.03 -3.17
N GLY A 882 -41.53 -19.60 -3.65
CA GLY A 882 -40.58 -20.36 -2.82
C GLY A 882 -39.71 -19.49 -1.91
N ALA A 883 -39.85 -18.16 -1.97
CA ALA A 883 -39.06 -17.25 -1.15
C ALA A 883 -39.29 -17.45 0.36
N PRO A 884 -38.25 -17.22 1.20
CA PRO A 884 -38.43 -17.11 2.63
C PRO A 884 -39.53 -16.10 2.97
N LYS A 885 -40.40 -16.48 3.90
CA LYS A 885 -41.45 -15.61 4.43
C LYS A 885 -40.93 -14.93 5.69
N VAL A 886 -41.57 -13.81 6.02
CA VAL A 886 -41.33 -13.09 7.27
C VAL A 886 -41.49 -14.04 8.45
N SER A 887 -40.52 -14.02 9.36
CA SER A 887 -40.44 -14.91 10.52
C SER A 887 -40.36 -14.08 11.81
N ASP A 888 -41.29 -14.33 12.73
CA ASP A 888 -41.30 -13.68 14.04
C ASP A 888 -40.01 -13.94 14.84
N GLU A 889 -39.42 -15.13 14.67
CA GLU A 889 -38.14 -15.47 15.31
C GLU A 889 -36.98 -14.65 14.71
N ALA A 890 -36.95 -14.48 13.39
CA ALA A 890 -35.92 -13.70 12.72
C ALA A 890 -36.03 -12.21 13.09
N GLN A 891 -37.25 -11.66 13.08
CA GLN A 891 -37.51 -10.29 13.54
C GLN A 891 -37.12 -10.08 14.99
N LYS A 892 -37.40 -11.06 15.87
CA LYS A 892 -37.00 -10.99 17.27
C LYS A 892 -35.48 -10.94 17.43
N LYS A 893 -34.74 -11.85 16.78
CA LYS A 893 -33.26 -11.85 16.78
C LYS A 893 -32.71 -10.55 16.22
N ASP A 894 -33.33 -10.03 15.17
CA ASP A 894 -32.92 -8.76 14.57
C ASP A 894 -33.09 -7.57 15.51
N ASN A 895 -34.24 -7.51 16.19
CA ASN A 895 -34.51 -6.47 17.17
C ASN A 895 -33.58 -6.57 18.39
N GLU A 896 -33.23 -7.78 18.82
CA GLU A 896 -32.24 -8.01 19.88
C GLU A 896 -30.85 -7.53 19.45
N LEU A 897 -30.43 -7.81 18.22
CA LEU A 897 -29.18 -7.29 17.65
C LEU A 897 -29.20 -5.76 17.52
N ASN A 898 -30.29 -5.19 17.01
CA ASN A 898 -30.43 -3.74 16.88
C ASN A 898 -30.34 -3.07 18.27
N ALA A 899 -31.03 -3.61 19.28
CA ALA A 899 -30.96 -3.11 20.65
C ALA A 899 -29.55 -3.25 21.26
N LEU A 900 -28.84 -4.34 20.97
CA LEU A 900 -27.45 -4.53 21.38
C LEU A 900 -26.53 -3.46 20.77
N LEU A 901 -26.66 -3.22 19.46
CA LEU A 901 -25.88 -2.20 18.75
C LEU A 901 -26.20 -0.79 19.27
N GLU A 902 -27.48 -0.47 19.46
CA GLU A 902 -27.92 0.80 20.06
C GLU A 902 -27.30 1.02 21.44
N LYS A 903 -27.39 0.02 22.33
CA LYS A 903 -26.79 0.09 23.67
C LYS A 903 -25.27 0.27 23.62
N LYS A 904 -24.59 -0.39 22.68
CA LYS A 904 -23.14 -0.23 22.48
C LYS A 904 -22.78 1.18 22.00
N VAL A 905 -23.58 1.76 21.10
CA VAL A 905 -23.44 3.14 20.65
C VAL A 905 -23.66 4.12 21.80
N GLU A 906 -24.74 3.95 22.57
CA GLU A 906 -25.08 4.78 23.73
C GLU A 906 -24.00 4.76 24.82
N GLY A 907 -23.52 3.57 25.18
CA GLY A 907 -22.46 3.42 26.18
C GLY A 907 -21.17 4.12 25.77
N ARG A 908 -20.80 4.02 24.49
CA ARG A 908 -19.59 4.65 23.94
C ARG A 908 -19.74 6.17 23.78
N HIS A 909 -20.91 6.64 23.35
CA HIS A 909 -21.18 8.07 23.28
C HIS A 909 -21.16 8.72 24.67
N SER A 910 -21.71 8.05 25.68
CA SER A 910 -21.71 8.50 27.07
C SER A 910 -20.29 8.57 27.64
N LEU A 911 -19.44 7.59 27.33
CA LEU A 911 -18.04 7.58 27.70
C LEU A 911 -17.27 8.72 27.00
N ALA A 912 -17.53 8.95 25.71
CA ALA A 912 -16.92 10.03 24.95
C ALA A 912 -17.34 11.43 25.42
N LEU A 913 -18.62 11.61 25.80
CA LEU A 913 -19.12 12.85 26.42
C LEU A 913 -18.52 13.09 27.81
N LEU A 914 -18.33 12.04 28.61
CA LEU A 914 -17.67 12.15 29.92
C LEU A 914 -16.20 12.59 29.74
N VAL A 915 -15.48 12.00 28.78
CA VAL A 915 -14.12 12.40 28.41
C VAL A 915 -14.08 13.85 27.91
N LEU A 916 -15.06 14.27 27.09
CA LEU A 916 -15.16 15.64 26.58
C LEU A 916 -15.48 16.65 27.70
N TYR A 917 -16.41 16.33 28.61
CA TYR A 917 -16.76 17.17 29.77
C TYR A 917 -15.55 17.35 30.70
N LEU A 918 -14.84 16.25 31.00
CA LEU A 918 -13.60 16.30 31.79
C LEU A 918 -12.49 17.11 31.08
N THR A 919 -12.46 17.11 29.75
CA THR A 919 -11.51 17.92 28.94
C THR A 919 -11.89 19.41 28.96
N LEU A 920 -13.18 19.75 28.86
CA LEU A 920 -13.67 21.14 28.84
C LEU A 920 -13.58 21.84 30.21
N CYS A 921 -13.56 21.09 31.31
CA CYS A 921 -13.32 21.62 32.66
C CYS A 921 -11.83 21.90 32.96
N ALA A 922 -10.92 21.63 32.03
CA ALA A 922 -9.50 21.98 32.13
C ALA A 922 -9.24 23.36 31.47
N PRO A 923 -8.61 24.35 32.14
CA PRO A 923 -8.67 25.75 31.71
C PRO A 923 -7.94 26.18 30.42
N ASP A 924 -7.19 25.32 29.72
CA ASP A 924 -6.17 25.79 28.74
C ASP A 924 -6.17 25.10 27.34
N PHE A 925 -7.28 24.51 26.86
CA PHE A 925 -7.28 23.73 25.60
C PHE A 925 -7.63 24.54 24.33
N MET A 926 -6.81 24.36 23.27
CA MET A 926 -6.94 24.96 21.93
C MET A 926 -7.83 24.13 20.97
N HIS A 927 -8.38 24.80 19.95
CA HIS A 927 -9.46 24.34 19.06
C HIS A 927 -9.19 23.07 18.21
N GLU A 928 -7.94 22.59 18.06
CA GLU A 928 -7.58 21.48 17.15
C GLU A 928 -7.76 20.07 17.77
N GLU A 929 -7.55 19.88 19.09
CA GLU A 929 -7.85 18.60 19.77
C GLU A 929 -9.35 18.32 19.88
N LEU A 930 -10.18 19.37 19.81
CA LEU A 930 -11.64 19.26 19.68
C LEU A 930 -12.05 18.65 18.34
N VAL A 931 -11.23 18.77 17.29
CA VAL A 931 -11.50 18.18 15.95
C VAL A 931 -11.12 16.70 15.92
N ALA A 932 -9.97 16.31 16.50
CA ALA A 932 -9.55 14.91 16.61
C ALA A 932 -10.48 14.08 17.52
N LYS A 933 -10.94 14.66 18.64
CA LYS A 933 -11.99 14.04 19.48
C LYS A 933 -13.36 14.02 18.79
N ASN A 934 -13.61 14.89 17.80
CA ASN A 934 -14.83 14.88 16.99
C ASN A 934 -14.89 13.68 16.03
N ASP A 935 -13.73 13.17 15.57
CA ASP A 935 -13.66 11.99 14.69
C ASP A 935 -13.92 10.68 15.45
N GLU A 936 -13.51 10.56 16.72
CA GLU A 936 -13.96 9.46 17.61
C GLU A 936 -15.45 9.57 17.95
N LEU A 937 -15.96 10.81 18.06
CA LEU A 937 -17.38 11.14 18.14
C LEU A 937 -18.05 11.19 16.75
N SER A 938 -17.49 10.55 15.73
CA SER A 938 -18.12 10.39 14.41
C SER A 938 -18.65 8.97 14.22
N VAL A 939 -19.61 8.82 13.32
CA VAL A 939 -20.13 7.51 12.91
C VAL A 939 -18.99 6.59 12.43
N SER A 940 -18.01 7.13 11.70
CA SER A 940 -16.89 6.33 11.18
C SER A 940 -16.02 5.76 12.29
N GLY A 941 -15.76 6.54 13.35
CA GLY A 941 -15.02 6.07 14.53
C GLY A 941 -15.77 4.97 15.28
N ILE A 942 -17.09 5.11 15.41
CA ILE A 942 -17.95 4.10 16.05
C ILE A 942 -17.97 2.80 15.23
N MET A 943 -18.16 2.89 13.92
CA MET A 943 -18.15 1.75 13.00
C MET A 943 -16.81 0.99 13.06
N GLN A 944 -15.69 1.72 13.01
CA GLN A 944 -14.36 1.11 13.13
C GLN A 944 -14.20 0.35 14.45
N THR A 945 -14.67 0.93 15.55
CA THR A 945 -14.54 0.31 16.87
C THR A 945 -15.46 -0.91 17.03
N LEU A 946 -16.67 -0.87 16.46
CA LEU A 946 -17.57 -2.04 16.42
C LEU A 946 -17.00 -3.17 15.54
N SER A 947 -16.24 -2.84 14.48
CA SER A 947 -15.63 -3.86 13.58
C SER A 947 -14.54 -4.71 14.24
N TYR A 948 -13.99 -4.27 15.37
CA TYR A 948 -13.03 -5.05 16.17
C TYR A 948 -13.71 -5.93 17.24
N GLU A 949 -15.02 -5.79 17.43
CA GLU A 949 -15.77 -6.64 18.35
C GLU A 949 -16.32 -7.87 17.60
N ASP A 950 -16.31 -9.01 18.27
CA ASP A 950 -16.95 -10.22 17.77
C ASP A 950 -18.45 -10.14 18.07
N ILE A 951 -19.21 -9.52 17.15
CA ILE A 951 -20.66 -9.34 17.25
C ILE A 951 -21.33 -10.52 16.55
N GLU A 952 -21.97 -11.38 17.35
CA GLU A 952 -22.75 -12.52 16.85
C GLU A 952 -24.00 -12.06 16.08
N ASP A 953 -24.54 -12.94 15.22
CA ASP A 953 -25.79 -12.76 14.48
C ASP A 953 -25.85 -11.57 13.49
N LEU A 954 -24.71 -10.99 13.10
CA LEU A 954 -24.67 -9.98 12.03
C LEU A 954 -25.30 -10.51 10.73
N PRO A 955 -25.93 -9.62 9.92
CA PRO A 955 -26.52 -10.00 8.63
C PRO A 955 -25.52 -10.78 7.76
N PRO A 956 -25.86 -12.00 7.30
CA PRO A 956 -24.97 -12.74 6.42
C PRO A 956 -24.81 -11.99 5.08
N GLY A 957 -23.60 -11.96 4.54
CA GLY A 957 -23.19 -11.13 3.39
C GLY A 957 -23.11 -9.62 3.67
N GLY A 958 -24.05 -9.06 4.45
CA GLY A 958 -24.10 -7.65 4.80
C GLY A 958 -23.07 -7.22 5.86
N GLY A 959 -22.77 -8.08 6.83
CA GLY A 959 -21.87 -7.78 7.95
C GLY A 959 -22.33 -6.57 8.77
N LEU A 960 -21.36 -5.87 9.38
CA LEU A 960 -21.63 -4.67 10.17
C LEU A 960 -22.17 -3.51 9.30
N GLU A 961 -21.74 -3.42 8.04
CA GLU A 961 -22.20 -2.40 7.10
C GLU A 961 -23.70 -2.48 6.83
N GLY A 962 -24.27 -3.70 6.84
CA GLY A 962 -25.70 -3.94 6.74
C GLY A 962 -26.53 -3.45 7.93
N LYS A 963 -25.88 -3.03 9.02
CA LYS A 963 -26.49 -2.45 10.23
C LYS A 963 -26.08 -0.99 10.48
N ARG A 964 -25.38 -0.36 9.54
CA ARG A 964 -24.88 1.00 9.71
C ARG A 964 -25.98 2.05 9.92
N SER A 965 -27.13 1.92 9.27
CA SER A 965 -28.27 2.84 9.47
C SER A 965 -28.79 2.84 10.91
N VAL A 966 -28.84 1.66 11.56
CA VAL A 966 -29.20 1.51 12.97
C VAL A 966 -28.17 2.20 13.87
N ILE A 967 -26.88 2.00 13.59
CA ILE A 967 -25.78 2.61 14.31
C ILE A 967 -25.78 4.13 14.15
N GLU A 968 -26.03 4.63 12.94
CA GLU A 968 -26.16 6.05 12.62
C GLU A 968 -27.36 6.68 13.35
N ALA A 969 -28.53 6.04 13.29
CA ALA A 969 -29.73 6.52 13.99
C ALA A 969 -29.51 6.58 15.51
N ALA A 970 -28.92 5.53 16.10
CA ALA A 970 -28.57 5.51 17.51
C ALA A 970 -27.61 6.65 17.88
N PHE A 971 -26.59 6.85 17.06
CA PHE A 971 -25.62 7.91 17.25
C PHE A 971 -26.24 9.31 17.15
N PHE A 972 -27.14 9.54 16.18
CA PHE A 972 -27.80 10.83 15.99
C PHE A 972 -28.87 11.14 17.06
N ARG A 973 -29.57 10.12 17.59
CA ARG A 973 -30.48 10.32 18.76
C ARG A 973 -29.76 10.90 19.97
N LEU A 974 -28.47 10.60 20.12
CA LEU A 974 -27.62 11.11 21.21
C LEU A 974 -27.04 12.51 20.94
N LYS A 975 -27.14 13.01 19.70
CA LYS A 975 -26.80 14.38 19.26
C LYS A 975 -28.01 15.08 18.63
N PRO A 976 -29.06 15.44 19.41
CA PRO A 976 -30.27 16.05 18.86
C PRO A 976 -30.06 17.42 18.18
N SER A 977 -28.95 18.12 18.47
CA SER A 977 -28.62 19.43 17.89
C SER A 977 -28.25 19.42 16.41
N LYS A 978 -28.19 18.26 15.74
CA LYS A 978 -27.93 18.15 14.29
C LYS A 978 -29.05 17.47 13.49
N GLN A 979 -30.17 17.14 14.12
CA GLN A 979 -31.28 16.45 13.45
C GLN A 979 -31.98 17.35 12.41
N ASN A 980 -31.83 18.68 12.52
CA ASN A 980 -32.42 19.66 11.58
C ASN A 980 -31.51 20.08 10.41
N GLN A 981 -30.31 19.52 10.25
CA GLN A 981 -29.37 19.94 9.18
C GLN A 981 -29.41 19.09 7.91
N TRP A 982 -30.38 18.18 7.78
CA TRP A 982 -30.60 17.42 6.54
C TRP A 982 -31.88 17.82 5.79
N ASP A 983 -32.76 18.62 6.39
CA ASP A 983 -33.93 19.20 5.71
C ASP A 983 -33.80 20.71 5.39
N GLY A 984 -32.62 21.29 5.58
CA GLY A 984 -32.35 22.64 5.06
C GLY A 984 -31.09 23.30 5.62
N ILE A 985 -30.40 24.03 4.72
CA ILE A 985 -29.33 25.02 4.98
C ILE A 985 -27.94 24.39 5.24
N GLU A 986 -26.87 24.59 4.47
CA GLU A 986 -26.54 25.33 3.23
C GLU A 986 -25.26 24.70 2.64
#